data_AF-A0A2E0V8U4-F1
#
_entry.id   AF-A0A2E0V8U4-F1
#
_cell.length_a   1.000
_cell.length_b   1.000
_cell.length_c   1.000
_cell.angle_alpha   90.00
_cell.angle_beta   90.00
_cell.angle_gamma   90.00
#
_symmetry.space_group_name_H-M   'P 1'
#
loop_
_entity.id
_entity.type
_entity.pdbx_description
1 polymer ?
#
loop_
_entity_poly.entity_id
_entity_poly.type
_entity_poly.pdbx_seq_one_letter_code
_entity_poly.pdbx_strand_id
1 'polypeptide(L)'
;MIRCALKNNLGLLAALSCGLALLPACDQKENSSTRHDTATPNAQDDNSPGARTGESPGQATPVDPPVQKAGAENVPPTGSETPSSTPETKPPASIPTSPDEPVTVVVEDPGNTADITGFGAVPYPYRIGKYEVTNADFCAFLNAAAKRDPHSLYDSRMTGEQGGITRAGSFGDYRYSPKAGWEEKPVSYVTWETCLRYCNWLSNGRGEGSTEKGAYQIEGGSISLPDHAALSRGKTTKWTLASENEWYKAAYYDPDKDGSGGYWPYACKGGSAPACNLSSNTIQEVGSYAAASAYGTFDQNGNMWEYNEHRAGNKVGLRGGSYFINDNDSYLRSTTRYDVLSAKWPNYGFRVVALGSGKSQASAPAPKPAKPQPVRTTARTFYVSNSEGNDSLDGSAAAIHNESGPWKTLSRASVEYIPGDTILLKRGDTWDEEFHPRGSGTPAQPITISAYGEGNRPVIDRQDFRKDLAGIRLRDQGGFKITGIEFNRCLTGIYADYSDGAPTKEFIWIEDCYFHDSLLYQHYEDYPRRKIGLGICFFSYERDNRVILRDITIKNCTFRRLASGVWTNSPDNFNKNASYIYNFADMKFEDCLFEEGFQWQQGIRGVAGGSMRNCVTHDIGRGFRSFNGVAGSMFFRCKDWTFDDCEWGFVSIGLGSGDGQAFDFEGNCDNMTMRNCLFHDTDGPGFLLCCYASDGHAHTKILMKNCVINGKSKRPIGLPRCAIVNTTDWNESTWEKCRFYISPGEALMRVMDPEKEKRSKFIDCLVTDLSGACATPNLALAAKASSGTGNTSAGNSNDGDLKTSWIGGPGEGEWLQLSFHEPRTINELRIREDPASSITRYQVQYADPVTRTWKSCFNGMHIGGDFIAPIVERRTKGLRLKIIATKKGRPVIREFEAYRGSGRPFNDSDGTKAIQVVGR
;
A
#
# COMPACT_ATOMS: atom_id res chain seq x y z
N MET A 1 8.90 55.74 12.42
CA MET A 1 9.40 56.27 13.72
C MET A 1 8.26 57.06 14.36
N ILE A 2 8.00 57.03 15.69
CA ILE A 2 8.69 56.35 16.80
C ILE A 2 7.67 55.97 17.91
N ARG A 3 7.98 54.87 18.63
CA ARG A 3 7.47 54.37 19.94
C ARG A 3 6.44 55.19 20.74
N CYS A 4 5.51 54.49 21.41
CA CYS A 4 5.43 54.52 22.89
C CYS A 4 4.68 53.32 23.52
N ALA A 5 4.80 53.19 24.85
CA ALA A 5 3.99 52.41 25.81
C ALA A 5 3.97 50.85 25.76
N LEU A 6 4.80 50.22 26.61
CA LEU A 6 4.45 48.98 27.32
C LEU A 6 3.72 49.29 28.64
N LYS A 7 2.92 48.33 29.16
CA LYS A 7 2.52 48.01 30.56
C LYS A 7 1.10 47.38 30.56
N ASN A 8 0.71 46.44 31.43
CA ASN A 8 1.44 45.63 32.42
C ASN A 8 0.60 44.37 32.77
N ASN A 9 1.23 43.31 33.31
CA ASN A 9 0.52 42.21 33.98
C ASN A 9 0.42 42.47 35.50
N LEU A 10 -0.75 42.23 36.10
CA LEU A 10 -1.02 41.32 37.23
C LEU A 10 -2.51 41.40 37.62
N GLY A 11 -3.08 40.36 38.24
CA GLY A 11 -4.50 40.27 38.61
C GLY A 11 -4.77 40.23 40.12
N LEU A 12 -6.05 40.17 40.52
CA LEU A 12 -6.50 39.94 41.90
C LEU A 12 -7.87 39.22 41.93
N LEU A 13 -8.27 38.71 43.10
CA LEU A 13 -9.45 37.84 43.33
C LEU A 13 -10.67 38.58 43.89
N ALA A 14 -11.84 37.91 43.78
CA ALA A 14 -12.98 37.91 44.74
C ALA A 14 -13.82 39.21 44.90
N ALA A 15 -15.09 39.17 45.35
CA ALA A 15 -16.13 38.11 45.40
C ALA A 15 -17.49 38.75 45.81
N LEU A 16 -18.62 38.06 45.57
CA LEU A 16 -19.95 38.25 46.21
C LEU A 16 -20.90 37.11 45.71
N SER A 17 -21.89 36.53 46.42
CA SER A 17 -22.11 36.27 47.86
C SER A 17 -23.41 35.44 48.10
N CYS A 18 -23.36 34.38 48.94
CA CYS A 18 -24.49 33.71 49.65
C CYS A 18 -25.63 33.01 48.82
N GLY A 19 -26.34 31.98 49.32
CA GLY A 19 -26.11 31.11 50.50
C GLY A 19 -27.35 30.31 50.98
N LEU A 20 -27.13 29.06 51.49
CA LEU A 20 -28.02 28.19 52.32
C LEU A 20 -29.30 27.57 51.65
N ALA A 21 -29.86 26.41 52.07
CA ALA A 21 -29.35 25.24 52.84
C ALA A 21 -30.35 24.03 52.84
N LEU A 22 -29.94 22.91 53.47
CA LEU A 22 -30.72 21.76 54.04
C LEU A 22 -31.17 20.56 53.15
N LEU A 23 -30.39 19.46 53.24
CA LEU A 23 -30.68 18.08 53.77
C LEU A 23 -32.13 17.48 53.70
N PRO A 24 -32.33 16.14 53.80
CA PRO A 24 -31.42 14.99 54.08
C PRO A 24 -31.51 13.87 52.98
N ALA A 25 -31.15 12.57 53.15
CA ALA A 25 -29.96 11.85 53.66
C ALA A 25 -30.13 10.31 53.37
N CYS A 26 -29.25 9.44 53.93
CA CYS A 26 -29.32 7.96 53.98
C CYS A 26 -29.11 7.14 52.66
N ASP A 27 -28.43 5.97 52.65
CA ASP A 27 -27.41 5.44 53.59
C ASP A 27 -26.58 4.26 52.96
N GLN A 28 -25.60 3.77 53.72
CA GLN A 28 -24.94 2.45 53.68
C GLN A 28 -23.99 2.10 52.53
N LYS A 29 -22.68 2.29 52.82
CA LYS A 29 -21.65 1.25 52.61
C LYS A 29 -21.31 0.63 53.96
N GLU A 30 -21.19 -0.69 54.04
CA GLU A 30 -20.49 -1.39 55.13
C GLU A 30 -19.51 -2.45 54.60
N ASN A 31 -18.69 -3.01 55.49
CA ASN A 31 -17.40 -3.63 55.15
C ASN A 31 -16.91 -4.62 56.24
N SER A 32 -15.92 -5.44 55.88
CA SER A 32 -14.88 -6.06 56.76
C SER A 32 -15.13 -7.42 57.46
N SER A 33 -14.01 -7.94 58.00
CA SER A 33 -13.82 -9.07 58.94
C SER A 33 -13.72 -10.50 58.36
N THR A 34 -12.81 -11.41 58.81
CA THR A 34 -11.55 -11.27 59.60
C THR A 34 -10.69 -12.56 59.58
N ARG A 35 -9.34 -12.42 59.70
CA ARG A 35 -8.38 -13.34 60.40
C ARG A 35 -8.14 -14.76 59.78
N HIS A 36 -7.11 -15.56 60.12
CA HIS A 36 -5.98 -15.47 61.09
C HIS A 36 -4.73 -16.27 60.57
N ASP A 37 -3.52 -15.96 61.07
CA ASP A 37 -2.32 -16.84 61.25
C ASP A 37 -1.55 -17.41 60.01
N THR A 38 -0.22 -17.69 60.01
CA THR A 38 0.86 -17.57 61.05
C THR A 38 2.28 -17.40 60.45
N ALA A 39 3.22 -16.91 61.29
CA ALA A 39 4.69 -17.14 61.29
C ALA A 39 5.67 -16.44 60.28
N THR A 40 6.82 -16.01 60.85
CA THR A 40 8.06 -15.41 60.28
C THR A 40 9.24 -15.80 61.24
N PRO A 41 10.48 -15.22 61.26
CA PRO A 41 11.25 -14.36 60.32
C PRO A 41 12.75 -14.81 60.14
N ASN A 42 13.60 -13.88 59.63
CA ASN A 42 15.07 -13.71 59.76
C ASN A 42 15.90 -13.98 58.48
N ALA A 43 16.88 -13.14 58.09
CA ALA A 43 17.35 -11.81 58.53
C ALA A 43 17.93 -11.06 57.28
N GLN A 44 17.83 -9.74 57.10
CA GLN A 44 18.59 -8.64 57.73
C GLN A 44 20.12 -8.86 57.79
N ASP A 45 21.02 -7.94 57.38
CA ASP A 45 20.94 -6.68 56.59
C ASP A 45 22.34 -6.50 55.89
N ASP A 46 23.06 -5.38 55.64
CA ASP A 46 22.96 -3.96 56.02
C ASP A 46 23.84 -3.00 55.16
N ASN A 47 23.42 -1.72 55.15
CA ASN A 47 24.13 -0.45 54.93
C ASN A 47 24.88 -0.06 53.63
N SER A 48 24.94 1.27 53.45
CA SER A 48 25.64 2.06 52.41
C SER A 48 26.26 3.29 53.13
N PRO A 49 26.41 4.51 52.54
CA PRO A 49 26.92 4.96 51.24
C PRO A 49 28.18 5.88 51.40
N GLY A 50 28.70 6.50 50.35
CA GLY A 50 29.67 7.62 50.51
C GLY A 50 30.37 8.09 49.23
N ALA A 51 30.40 9.41 48.97
CA ALA A 51 30.85 9.98 47.69
C ALA A 51 32.03 10.98 47.79
N ARG A 52 32.61 11.27 46.62
CA ARG A 52 33.34 12.49 46.18
C ARG A 52 34.86 12.63 46.35
N THR A 53 35.41 13.24 45.28
CA THR A 53 36.62 14.11 45.20
C THR A 53 38.00 13.49 45.46
N GLY A 54 39.01 14.09 44.83
CA GLY A 54 40.43 13.74 44.97
C GLY A 54 41.31 14.77 44.24
N GLU A 55 42.62 14.70 44.43
CA GLU A 55 43.65 15.51 43.75
C GLU A 55 45.04 14.84 43.85
N SER A 56 45.99 15.27 43.03
CA SER A 56 47.41 14.80 42.95
C SER A 56 48.36 15.82 43.67
N PRO A 57 49.72 15.84 43.55
CA PRO A 57 50.71 14.91 42.96
C PRO A 57 51.99 14.66 43.85
N GLY A 58 53.03 13.95 43.35
CA GLY A 58 54.37 13.94 43.99
C GLY A 58 55.44 12.98 43.40
N GLN A 59 56.65 13.48 43.09
CA GLN A 59 57.77 12.83 42.36
C GLN A 59 58.73 11.94 43.21
N ALA A 60 59.51 11.03 42.57
CA ALA A 60 60.99 10.86 42.74
C ALA A 60 61.63 9.75 41.83
N THR A 61 62.94 9.87 41.53
CA THR A 61 63.88 8.96 40.79
C THR A 61 65.31 9.13 41.37
N PRO A 62 66.51 8.74 40.80
CA PRO A 62 66.96 7.85 39.68
C PRO A 62 67.69 6.54 40.19
N VAL A 63 68.80 5.89 39.71
CA VAL A 63 70.00 6.16 38.85
C VAL A 63 70.63 4.84 38.28
N ASP A 64 71.47 4.93 37.23
CA ASP A 64 72.21 3.87 36.48
C ASP A 64 73.68 3.63 36.99
N PRO A 65 74.77 3.25 36.23
CA PRO A 65 75.14 3.25 34.76
C PRO A 65 75.73 1.86 34.27
N PRO A 66 76.73 1.64 33.36
CA PRO A 66 77.44 2.44 32.31
C PRO A 66 77.86 1.75 30.94
N VAL A 67 78.30 2.56 29.93
CA VAL A 67 79.41 2.28 28.93
C VAL A 67 79.18 1.21 27.79
N GLN A 68 80.08 0.93 26.79
CA GLN A 68 80.49 1.61 25.51
C GLN A 68 81.07 0.57 24.48
N LYS A 69 81.49 0.81 23.20
CA LYS A 69 81.09 1.69 22.05
C LYS A 69 82.10 1.63 20.84
N ALA A 70 81.62 1.49 19.58
CA ALA A 70 82.25 1.82 18.26
C ALA A 70 83.45 1.02 17.62
N GLY A 71 83.55 0.99 16.27
CA GLY A 71 84.80 0.68 15.49
C GLY A 71 84.69 0.17 14.01
N ALA A 72 85.22 0.94 13.04
CA ALA A 72 85.15 0.92 11.54
C ALA A 72 85.80 -0.19 10.61
N GLU A 73 85.30 -0.26 9.35
CA GLU A 73 85.93 -0.42 7.99
C GLU A 73 86.85 -1.59 7.49
N ASN A 74 86.59 -2.14 6.27
CA ASN A 74 87.50 -2.28 5.08
C ASN A 74 86.89 -3.08 3.86
N VAL A 75 87.40 -2.93 2.61
CA VAL A 75 86.82 -3.36 1.29
C VAL A 75 87.91 -3.45 0.16
N PRO A 76 87.82 -4.17 -1.02
CA PRO A 76 86.96 -5.27 -1.53
C PRO A 76 87.75 -6.62 -1.70
N PRO A 77 88.24 -7.21 -2.86
CA PRO A 77 88.15 -6.98 -4.34
C PRO A 77 87.79 -8.20 -5.28
N THR A 78 87.44 -7.90 -6.56
CA THR A 78 87.55 -8.68 -7.85
C THR A 78 87.18 -10.18 -8.00
N GLY A 79 86.38 -10.52 -9.05
CA GLY A 79 86.65 -11.72 -9.89
C GLY A 79 85.52 -12.46 -10.67
N SER A 80 85.25 -12.07 -11.93
CA SER A 80 84.64 -12.89 -13.04
C SER A 80 83.16 -13.35 -13.00
N GLU A 81 82.59 -13.64 -14.19
CA GLU A 81 81.15 -13.84 -14.45
C GLU A 81 80.83 -15.12 -15.28
N THR A 82 79.77 -15.86 -14.89
CA THR A 82 78.91 -16.75 -15.74
C THR A 82 79.53 -18.00 -16.44
N PRO A 83 78.75 -18.96 -16.99
CA PRO A 83 77.28 -19.14 -16.96
C PRO A 83 76.76 -20.54 -16.48
N SER A 84 75.43 -20.60 -16.27
CA SER A 84 74.53 -21.76 -16.51
C SER A 84 74.63 -23.03 -15.64
N SER A 85 73.74 -23.13 -14.63
CA SER A 85 72.58 -24.06 -14.67
C SER A 85 71.59 -23.79 -13.53
N THR A 86 70.30 -24.14 -13.71
CA THR A 86 69.23 -24.03 -12.70
C THR A 86 69.38 -25.05 -11.56
N PRO A 87 68.83 -24.75 -10.36
CA PRO A 87 67.62 -25.47 -9.95
C PRO A 87 66.58 -24.67 -9.13
N GLU A 88 65.35 -25.19 -9.17
CA GLU A 88 64.32 -25.22 -8.10
C GLU A 88 63.87 -23.92 -7.41
N THR A 89 62.65 -23.48 -7.77
CA THR A 89 61.84 -22.56 -6.96
C THR A 89 61.25 -23.27 -5.73
N LYS A 90 61.24 -22.53 -4.62
CA LYS A 90 60.70 -22.95 -3.32
C LYS A 90 59.18 -23.19 -3.39
N PRO A 91 58.63 -24.27 -2.79
CA PRO A 91 57.19 -24.56 -2.90
C PRO A 91 56.35 -23.50 -2.15
N PRO A 92 55.20 -23.07 -2.73
CA PRO A 92 54.27 -22.18 -2.04
C PRO A 92 53.57 -22.89 -0.87
N ALA A 93 53.04 -22.10 0.07
CA ALA A 93 52.21 -22.63 1.15
C ALA A 93 50.96 -23.34 0.58
N SER A 94 50.49 -24.37 1.28
CA SER A 94 49.51 -25.32 0.74
C SER A 94 48.15 -24.68 0.43
N ILE A 95 47.92 -24.40 -0.86
CA ILE A 95 46.62 -24.03 -1.41
C ILE A 95 45.61 -25.18 -1.16
N PRO A 96 44.34 -24.90 -0.79
CA PRO A 96 43.32 -25.94 -0.63
C PRO A 96 43.11 -26.74 -1.92
N THR A 97 42.89 -28.05 -1.78
CA THR A 97 42.77 -29.02 -2.90
C THR A 97 41.46 -28.95 -3.69
N SER A 98 40.79 -27.80 -3.64
CA SER A 98 39.58 -27.44 -4.38
C SER A 98 39.60 -25.91 -4.55
N PRO A 99 39.24 -25.36 -5.72
CA PRO A 99 39.15 -23.91 -5.88
C PRO A 99 38.12 -23.32 -4.90
N ASP A 100 38.35 -22.08 -4.47
CA ASP A 100 37.31 -21.30 -3.80
C ASP A 100 36.20 -20.95 -4.82
N GLU A 101 34.97 -20.82 -4.33
CA GLU A 101 33.80 -20.39 -5.11
C GLU A 101 33.09 -19.22 -4.37
N PRO A 102 32.97 -18.00 -4.94
CA PRO A 102 33.40 -17.60 -6.28
C PRO A 102 34.91 -17.71 -6.52
N VAL A 103 35.32 -17.87 -7.79
CA VAL A 103 36.73 -18.11 -8.16
C VAL A 103 37.60 -16.91 -7.78
N THR A 104 38.62 -17.15 -6.97
CA THR A 104 39.58 -16.12 -6.51
C THR A 104 40.96 -16.23 -7.15
N VAL A 105 41.66 -15.10 -7.26
CA VAL A 105 43.13 -15.05 -7.36
C VAL A 105 43.75 -14.72 -5.99
N VAL A 106 45.03 -15.03 -5.81
CA VAL A 106 45.80 -14.70 -4.61
C VAL A 106 46.53 -13.38 -4.82
N VAL A 107 46.47 -12.48 -3.85
CA VAL A 107 47.27 -11.25 -3.82
C VAL A 107 48.24 -11.35 -2.65
N GLU A 108 49.53 -11.31 -2.97
CA GLU A 108 50.65 -11.53 -2.05
C GLU A 108 51.29 -10.19 -1.63
N ASP A 109 52.62 -10.11 -1.56
CA ASP A 109 53.43 -8.92 -1.27
C ASP A 109 53.00 -8.12 -0.03
N PRO A 110 52.80 -8.78 1.13
CA PRO A 110 52.29 -8.12 2.34
C PRO A 110 53.25 -7.04 2.85
N GLY A 111 52.71 -5.87 3.16
CA GLY A 111 53.49 -4.72 3.63
C GLY A 111 54.00 -3.81 2.51
N ASN A 112 53.53 -3.99 1.27
CA ASN A 112 53.75 -3.05 0.18
C ASN A 112 53.34 -1.61 0.58
N THR A 113 54.10 -0.62 0.09
CA THR A 113 53.80 0.80 0.29
C THR A 113 52.50 1.21 -0.41
N ALA A 114 51.83 2.24 0.10
CA ALA A 114 50.70 2.86 -0.59
C ALA A 114 51.17 3.63 -1.83
N ASP A 115 50.27 3.79 -2.79
CA ASP A 115 50.44 4.66 -3.95
C ASP A 115 50.40 6.15 -3.53
N ILE A 116 50.73 7.05 -4.46
CA ILE A 116 50.65 8.52 -4.27
C ILE A 116 49.22 9.00 -3.93
N THR A 117 48.20 8.18 -4.14
CA THR A 117 46.80 8.42 -3.75
C THR A 117 46.50 8.13 -2.28
N GLY A 118 47.43 7.48 -1.56
CA GLY A 118 47.26 7.01 -0.19
C GLY A 118 46.68 5.60 -0.06
N PHE A 119 46.43 4.89 -1.17
CA PHE A 119 45.78 3.57 -1.18
C PHE A 119 46.67 2.43 -1.67
N GLY A 120 46.25 1.19 -1.40
CA GLY A 120 46.88 -0.04 -1.90
C GLY A 120 47.82 -0.76 -0.92
N ALA A 121 48.17 -0.15 0.22
CA ALA A 121 48.98 -0.81 1.24
C ALA A 121 48.16 -1.89 1.96
N VAL A 122 48.59 -3.16 1.88
CA VAL A 122 47.93 -4.29 2.58
C VAL A 122 48.97 -5.13 3.34
N PRO A 123 48.91 -5.23 4.68
CA PRO A 123 49.94 -5.89 5.49
C PRO A 123 49.78 -7.43 5.63
N TYR A 124 48.99 -8.06 4.78
CA TYR A 124 48.73 -9.51 4.76
C TYR A 124 48.38 -9.98 3.34
N PRO A 125 48.67 -11.23 2.98
CA PRO A 125 48.14 -11.83 1.76
C PRO A 125 46.64 -12.10 1.91
N TYR A 126 45.91 -12.06 0.80
CA TYR A 126 44.47 -12.33 0.76
C TYR A 126 44.09 -12.94 -0.59
N ARG A 127 42.85 -13.41 -0.71
CA ARG A 127 42.30 -13.90 -1.98
C ARG A 127 41.13 -13.01 -2.39
N ILE A 128 41.04 -12.64 -3.66
CA ILE A 128 40.00 -11.74 -4.18
C ILE A 128 39.33 -12.36 -5.40
N GLY A 129 38.04 -12.11 -5.57
CA GLY A 129 37.27 -12.52 -6.74
C GLY A 129 37.99 -12.14 -8.02
N LYS A 130 38.35 -13.16 -8.81
CA LYS A 130 38.99 -13.00 -10.12
C LYS A 130 38.13 -12.13 -11.04
N TYR A 131 36.83 -12.26 -10.87
CA TYR A 131 35.76 -11.61 -11.61
C TYR A 131 34.83 -10.85 -10.63
N GLU A 132 33.94 -10.05 -11.21
CA GLU A 132 32.74 -9.54 -10.56
C GLU A 132 31.80 -10.71 -10.14
N VAL A 133 30.93 -10.51 -9.16
CA VAL A 133 29.92 -11.53 -8.78
C VAL A 133 28.89 -11.68 -9.90
N THR A 134 28.73 -12.90 -10.41
CA THR A 134 27.88 -13.18 -11.57
C THR A 134 26.39 -13.26 -11.21
N ASN A 135 25.52 -13.17 -12.23
CA ASN A 135 24.09 -13.40 -12.03
C ASN A 135 23.80 -14.85 -11.59
N ALA A 136 24.61 -15.84 -12.00
CA ALA A 136 24.49 -17.21 -11.52
C ALA A 136 24.79 -17.31 -10.00
N ASP A 137 25.93 -16.75 -9.55
CA ASP A 137 26.33 -16.73 -8.14
C ASP A 137 25.30 -16.00 -7.26
N PHE A 138 24.87 -14.81 -7.68
CA PHE A 138 23.91 -14.02 -6.93
C PHE A 138 22.50 -14.64 -6.95
N CYS A 139 22.13 -15.36 -8.01
CA CYS A 139 20.89 -16.12 -8.06
C CYS A 139 20.87 -17.29 -7.07
N ALA A 140 22.00 -17.95 -6.82
CA ALA A 140 22.11 -18.98 -5.78
C ALA A 140 21.88 -18.37 -4.37
N PHE A 141 22.41 -17.17 -4.12
CA PHE A 141 22.15 -16.40 -2.90
C PHE A 141 20.67 -16.03 -2.75
N LEU A 142 20.04 -15.48 -3.79
CA LEU A 142 18.62 -15.12 -3.75
C LEU A 142 17.70 -16.33 -3.52
N ASN A 143 17.96 -17.47 -4.16
CA ASN A 143 17.20 -18.71 -3.92
C ASN A 143 17.31 -19.23 -2.49
N ALA A 144 18.36 -18.87 -1.76
CA ALA A 144 18.52 -19.21 -0.35
C ALA A 144 17.92 -18.15 0.57
N ALA A 145 18.41 -16.91 0.50
CA ALA A 145 18.10 -15.83 1.44
C ALA A 145 16.81 -15.04 1.09
N ALA A 146 16.35 -15.07 -0.15
CA ALA A 146 15.29 -14.19 -0.66
C ALA A 146 13.97 -14.89 -1.01
N LYS A 147 13.73 -16.14 -0.59
CA LYS A 147 12.43 -16.83 -0.78
C LYS A 147 11.22 -16.00 -0.29
N ARG A 148 11.40 -15.25 0.81
CA ARG A 148 10.46 -14.24 1.35
C ARG A 148 10.84 -12.79 1.07
N ASP A 149 12.01 -12.60 0.47
CA ASP A 149 12.75 -11.35 0.26
C ASP A 149 12.57 -10.26 1.35
N PRO A 150 12.80 -10.57 2.64
CA PRO A 150 12.51 -9.66 3.75
C PRO A 150 13.44 -8.43 3.82
N HIS A 151 14.45 -8.37 2.95
CA HIS A 151 15.43 -7.28 2.88
C HIS A 151 15.49 -6.61 1.49
N SER A 152 14.56 -6.95 0.58
CA SER A 152 14.53 -6.45 -0.80
C SER A 152 15.86 -6.64 -1.54
N LEU A 153 16.44 -7.84 -1.43
CA LEU A 153 17.70 -8.25 -2.06
C LEU A 153 17.57 -8.30 -3.59
N TYR A 154 16.38 -8.66 -4.09
CA TYR A 154 16.05 -8.57 -5.52
C TYR A 154 15.52 -7.17 -5.88
N ASP A 155 15.73 -6.76 -7.13
CA ASP A 155 15.07 -5.60 -7.74
C ASP A 155 14.25 -6.07 -8.94
N SER A 156 13.05 -5.54 -9.15
CA SER A 156 12.24 -5.88 -10.33
C SER A 156 13.01 -5.64 -11.64
N ARG A 157 13.88 -4.64 -11.68
CA ARG A 157 14.71 -4.28 -12.84
C ARG A 157 15.83 -5.28 -13.13
N MET A 158 16.15 -6.21 -12.21
CA MET A 158 17.08 -7.32 -12.49
C MET A 158 16.59 -8.24 -13.63
N THR A 159 15.28 -8.24 -13.96
CA THR A 159 14.76 -8.97 -15.13
C THR A 159 14.81 -8.17 -16.43
N GLY A 160 15.11 -6.87 -16.37
CA GLY A 160 15.06 -5.92 -17.48
C GLY A 160 16.24 -6.04 -18.45
N GLU A 161 16.39 -5.06 -19.34
CA GLU A 161 17.44 -5.07 -20.37
C GLU A 161 18.86 -5.03 -19.79
N GLN A 162 19.07 -4.34 -18.66
CA GLN A 162 20.36 -4.15 -18.00
C GLN A 162 20.50 -5.01 -16.72
N GLY A 163 19.69 -6.06 -16.57
CA GLY A 163 19.75 -7.01 -15.46
C GLY A 163 19.78 -8.46 -15.94
N GLY A 164 20.34 -9.37 -15.14
CA GLY A 164 20.53 -10.78 -15.54
C GLY A 164 19.72 -11.82 -14.76
N ILE A 165 18.78 -11.45 -13.88
CA ILE A 165 18.06 -12.40 -13.00
C ILE A 165 16.54 -12.22 -13.11
N THR A 166 15.85 -13.32 -13.42
CA THR A 166 14.38 -13.43 -13.34
C THR A 166 13.95 -13.89 -11.94
N ARG A 167 12.75 -13.47 -11.51
CA ARG A 167 12.08 -13.98 -10.30
C ARG A 167 10.72 -14.60 -10.64
N ALA A 168 10.56 -15.86 -10.28
CA ALA A 168 9.32 -16.63 -10.32
C ALA A 168 8.81 -16.94 -8.90
N GLY A 169 7.69 -17.65 -8.78
CA GLY A 169 7.04 -17.94 -7.49
C GLY A 169 6.20 -16.78 -6.95
N SER A 170 5.79 -16.89 -5.70
CA SER A 170 4.89 -15.95 -5.01
C SER A 170 5.52 -15.36 -3.75
N PHE A 171 4.89 -14.34 -3.14
CA PHE A 171 5.39 -13.74 -1.90
C PHE A 171 5.31 -14.75 -0.76
N GLY A 172 6.45 -15.31 -0.37
CA GLY A 172 6.53 -16.44 0.55
C GLY A 172 7.50 -17.51 0.07
N ASP A 173 7.53 -17.75 -1.24
CA ASP A 173 8.25 -18.85 -1.88
C ASP A 173 8.80 -18.45 -3.27
N TYR A 174 9.50 -17.30 -3.33
CA TYR A 174 10.17 -16.87 -4.55
C TYR A 174 11.24 -17.87 -5.02
N ARG A 175 11.39 -17.98 -6.33
CA ARG A 175 12.48 -18.67 -7.02
C ARG A 175 13.16 -17.71 -7.95
N TYR A 176 14.46 -17.85 -8.10
CA TYR A 176 15.27 -16.99 -8.95
C TYR A 176 15.95 -17.85 -10.01
N SER A 177 16.17 -17.30 -11.18
CA SER A 177 16.96 -17.95 -12.25
C SER A 177 17.63 -16.89 -13.11
N PRO A 178 18.89 -17.07 -13.53
CA PRO A 178 19.50 -16.18 -14.51
C PRO A 178 18.65 -16.14 -15.80
N LYS A 179 18.72 -15.02 -16.52
CA LYS A 179 18.29 -14.98 -17.92
C LYS A 179 19.26 -15.84 -18.74
N ALA A 180 18.76 -16.57 -19.73
CA ALA A 180 19.61 -17.38 -20.60
C ALA A 180 20.59 -16.47 -21.38
N GLY A 181 21.89 -16.78 -21.32
CA GLY A 181 22.96 -15.92 -21.87
C GLY A 181 23.34 -14.74 -20.96
N TRP A 182 23.00 -14.81 -19.67
CA TRP A 182 23.36 -13.82 -18.65
C TRP A 182 24.00 -14.44 -17.40
N GLU A 183 24.11 -15.77 -17.34
CA GLU A 183 24.66 -16.55 -16.24
C GLU A 183 26.02 -15.99 -15.77
N GLU A 184 26.96 -15.82 -16.71
CA GLU A 184 28.34 -15.33 -16.49
C GLU A 184 28.49 -13.80 -16.66
N LYS A 185 27.39 -13.06 -16.76
CA LYS A 185 27.41 -11.59 -16.70
C LYS A 185 27.40 -11.16 -15.22
N PRO A 186 28.00 -10.01 -14.85
CA PRO A 186 27.92 -9.49 -13.48
C PRO A 186 26.47 -9.16 -13.07
N VAL A 187 26.21 -9.24 -11.77
CA VAL A 187 24.93 -8.80 -11.19
C VAL A 187 24.87 -7.28 -11.06
N SER A 188 23.70 -6.71 -11.40
CA SER A 188 23.38 -5.28 -11.31
C SER A 188 22.20 -5.02 -10.36
N TYR A 189 21.88 -3.74 -10.11
CA TYR A 189 20.79 -3.30 -9.20
C TYR A 189 20.93 -3.80 -7.76
N VAL A 190 22.15 -4.05 -7.29
CA VAL A 190 22.46 -4.34 -5.88
C VAL A 190 22.62 -3.05 -5.06
N THR A 191 22.52 -3.15 -3.74
CA THR A 191 22.97 -2.09 -2.81
C THR A 191 24.21 -2.56 -2.05
N TRP A 192 24.98 -1.65 -1.45
CA TRP A 192 26.14 -2.00 -0.63
C TRP A 192 25.78 -2.97 0.51
N GLU A 193 24.66 -2.74 1.19
CA GLU A 193 24.12 -3.62 2.24
C GLU A 193 23.71 -5.00 1.69
N THR A 194 23.26 -5.06 0.43
CA THR A 194 22.97 -6.31 -0.28
C THR A 194 24.26 -7.11 -0.51
N CYS A 195 25.34 -6.44 -0.91
CA CYS A 195 26.66 -7.05 -1.06
C CYS A 195 27.19 -7.60 0.28
N LEU A 196 27.06 -6.86 1.39
CA LEU A 196 27.49 -7.35 2.71
C LEU A 196 26.71 -8.60 3.16
N ARG A 197 25.41 -8.68 2.84
CA ARG A 197 24.55 -9.83 3.13
C ARG A 197 24.94 -11.06 2.31
N TYR A 198 25.34 -10.88 1.06
CA TYR A 198 25.93 -11.93 0.23
C TYR A 198 27.27 -12.43 0.82
N CYS A 199 28.13 -11.53 1.28
CA CYS A 199 29.39 -11.87 1.95
C CYS A 199 29.17 -12.63 3.28
N ASN A 200 28.14 -12.26 4.06
CA ASN A 200 27.73 -13.01 5.25
C ASN A 200 27.20 -14.42 4.92
N TRP A 201 26.41 -14.56 3.86
CA TRP A 201 25.91 -15.86 3.38
C TRP A 201 27.04 -16.80 2.92
N LEU A 202 28.00 -16.31 2.13
CA LEU A 202 29.21 -17.06 1.78
C LEU A 202 30.05 -17.41 3.02
N SER A 203 30.25 -16.44 3.91
CA SER A 203 30.94 -16.61 5.20
C SER A 203 30.35 -17.72 6.07
N ASN A 204 29.06 -18.03 5.91
CA ASN A 204 28.33 -18.99 6.72
C ASN A 204 28.06 -20.32 5.99
N GLY A 205 28.71 -20.54 4.84
CA GLY A 205 28.67 -21.81 4.12
C GLY A 205 27.52 -21.96 3.12
N ARG A 206 26.89 -20.85 2.71
CA ARG A 206 25.71 -20.81 1.82
C ARG A 206 24.48 -21.46 2.47
N GLY A 207 23.51 -21.90 1.66
CA GLY A 207 22.25 -22.48 2.13
C GLY A 207 21.47 -21.51 3.02
N GLU A 208 20.84 -22.01 4.08
CA GLU A 208 20.13 -21.18 5.08
C GLU A 208 21.10 -20.41 6.03
N GLY A 209 22.36 -20.22 5.64
CA GLY A 209 23.36 -19.43 6.39
C GLY A 209 22.94 -17.97 6.56
N SER A 210 23.14 -17.43 7.77
CA SER A 210 22.66 -16.10 8.15
C SER A 210 23.23 -14.98 7.25
N THR A 211 22.37 -14.07 6.81
CA THR A 211 22.75 -12.82 6.14
C THR A 211 23.11 -11.70 7.11
N GLU A 212 22.65 -11.78 8.36
CA GLU A 212 22.78 -10.71 9.36
C GLU A 212 24.03 -10.85 10.25
N LYS A 213 24.54 -12.07 10.40
CA LYS A 213 25.63 -12.39 11.35
C LYS A 213 26.68 -13.27 10.69
N GLY A 214 27.83 -12.72 10.36
CA GLY A 214 28.93 -13.43 9.70
C GLY A 214 30.25 -12.70 9.89
N ALA A 215 30.88 -12.24 8.80
CA ALA A 215 31.95 -11.26 8.87
C ALA A 215 31.41 -9.88 9.33
N TYR A 216 30.22 -9.52 8.84
CA TYR A 216 29.46 -8.35 9.27
C TYR A 216 28.47 -8.71 10.38
N GLN A 217 28.23 -7.77 11.29
CA GLN A 217 27.04 -7.78 12.14
C GLN A 217 26.09 -6.70 11.65
N ILE A 218 24.85 -7.07 11.35
CA ILE A 218 23.81 -6.22 10.79
C ILE A 218 22.57 -6.35 11.69
N GLU A 219 22.21 -5.27 12.38
CA GLU A 219 21.11 -5.29 13.36
C GLU A 219 20.39 -3.93 13.39
N GLY A 220 19.06 -3.93 13.26
CA GLY A 220 18.24 -2.70 13.26
C GLY A 220 18.59 -1.67 12.18
N GLY A 221 19.27 -2.08 11.10
CA GLY A 221 19.82 -1.18 10.07
C GLY A 221 21.20 -0.58 10.41
N SER A 222 21.76 -0.90 11.58
CA SER A 222 23.16 -0.62 11.91
C SER A 222 24.07 -1.73 11.36
N ILE A 223 25.27 -1.36 10.93
CA ILE A 223 26.26 -2.26 10.31
C ILE A 223 27.61 -2.04 11.00
N SER A 224 28.19 -3.12 11.53
CA SER A 224 29.56 -3.18 12.03
C SER A 224 30.49 -3.79 10.97
N LEU A 225 31.58 -3.09 10.67
CA LEU A 225 32.63 -3.56 9.75
C LEU A 225 33.64 -4.48 10.49
N PRO A 226 34.18 -5.51 9.81
CA PRO A 226 35.21 -6.40 10.37
C PRO A 226 36.62 -5.79 10.37
N ASP A 227 37.49 -6.31 11.25
CA ASP A 227 38.94 -6.17 11.08
C ASP A 227 39.43 -7.20 10.05
N HIS A 228 39.68 -6.75 8.82
CA HIS A 228 40.22 -7.59 7.75
C HIS A 228 41.57 -8.25 8.11
N ALA A 229 42.42 -7.56 8.88
CA ALA A 229 43.70 -8.12 9.32
C ALA A 229 43.51 -9.22 10.37
N ALA A 230 42.47 -9.14 11.22
CA ALA A 230 42.11 -10.24 12.11
C ALA A 230 41.51 -11.42 11.34
N LEU A 231 40.67 -11.18 10.33
CA LEU A 231 40.10 -12.23 9.50
C LEU A 231 41.16 -12.96 8.65
N SER A 232 42.16 -12.25 8.09
CA SER A 232 43.22 -12.86 7.28
C SER A 232 44.11 -13.81 8.10
N ARG A 233 44.30 -13.53 9.40
CA ARG A 233 44.96 -14.42 10.37
C ARG A 233 44.09 -15.63 10.79
N GLY A 234 42.85 -15.73 10.32
CA GLY A 234 41.90 -16.79 10.68
C GLY A 234 42.25 -18.18 10.14
N LYS A 235 41.85 -19.22 10.87
CA LYS A 235 41.92 -20.65 10.45
C LYS A 235 40.67 -21.14 9.69
N THR A 236 39.72 -20.25 9.45
CA THR A 236 38.48 -20.48 8.70
C THR A 236 38.31 -19.31 7.76
N THR A 237 38.00 -19.56 6.48
CA THR A 237 37.79 -18.45 5.53
C THR A 237 36.50 -17.71 5.84
N LYS A 238 36.59 -16.38 5.91
CA LYS A 238 35.43 -15.47 5.92
C LYS A 238 35.48 -14.59 4.68
N TRP A 239 34.30 -14.33 4.14
CA TRP A 239 34.09 -13.57 2.92
C TRP A 239 33.64 -12.15 3.28
N THR A 240 34.31 -11.16 2.71
CA THR A 240 34.05 -9.73 2.89
C THR A 240 33.87 -9.05 1.53
N LEU A 241 33.32 -7.83 1.54
CA LEU A 241 33.48 -6.91 0.42
C LEU A 241 34.94 -6.43 0.43
N ALA A 242 35.56 -6.20 -0.73
CA ALA A 242 36.94 -5.72 -0.77
C ALA A 242 37.05 -4.36 -0.04
N SER A 243 38.04 -4.18 0.85
CA SER A 243 38.38 -2.85 1.34
C SER A 243 39.00 -2.02 0.22
N GLU A 244 38.97 -0.69 0.36
CA GLU A 244 39.59 0.25 -0.58
C GLU A 244 41.05 -0.12 -0.91
N ASN A 245 41.85 -0.57 0.07
CA ASN A 245 43.25 -0.94 -0.15
C ASN A 245 43.41 -2.28 -0.87
N GLU A 246 42.59 -3.28 -0.56
CA GLU A 246 42.62 -4.57 -1.26
C GLU A 246 42.17 -4.40 -2.71
N TRP A 247 41.04 -3.72 -2.95
CA TRP A 247 40.56 -3.47 -4.32
C TRP A 247 41.60 -2.73 -5.15
N TYR A 248 42.22 -1.68 -4.58
CA TYR A 248 43.27 -0.89 -5.23
C TYR A 248 44.53 -1.70 -5.52
N LYS A 249 45.01 -2.52 -4.59
CA LYS A 249 46.19 -3.35 -4.78
C LYS A 249 45.95 -4.41 -5.85
N ALA A 250 44.82 -5.12 -5.78
CA ALA A 250 44.44 -6.14 -6.76
C ALA A 250 44.29 -5.56 -8.17
N ALA A 251 43.78 -4.34 -8.30
CA ALA A 251 43.67 -3.64 -9.58
C ALA A 251 45.04 -3.19 -10.11
N TYR A 252 45.75 -2.35 -9.34
CA TYR A 252 46.78 -1.46 -9.86
C TYR A 252 48.22 -1.86 -9.51
N TYR A 253 48.45 -2.67 -8.47
CA TYR A 253 49.81 -3.01 -8.05
C TYR A 253 50.39 -4.16 -8.88
N ASP A 254 51.66 -4.01 -9.25
CA ASP A 254 52.45 -4.99 -9.99
C ASP A 254 53.81 -5.12 -9.26
N PRO A 255 54.13 -6.27 -8.65
CA PRO A 255 55.38 -6.46 -7.90
C PRO A 255 56.62 -6.46 -8.80
N ASP A 256 56.47 -6.78 -10.10
CA ASP A 256 57.55 -6.74 -11.09
C ASP A 256 57.70 -5.37 -11.75
N LYS A 257 56.86 -4.39 -11.40
CA LYS A 257 56.93 -3.04 -11.99
C LYS A 257 58.29 -2.41 -11.70
N ASP A 258 58.97 -2.03 -12.78
CA ASP A 258 60.28 -1.37 -12.79
C ASP A 258 61.37 -2.08 -11.95
N GLY A 259 61.17 -3.38 -11.64
CA GLY A 259 62.06 -4.20 -10.82
C GLY A 259 62.01 -3.97 -9.30
N SER A 260 61.13 -3.09 -8.81
CA SER A 260 60.98 -2.79 -7.38
C SER A 260 59.54 -2.86 -6.85
N GLY A 261 58.58 -3.13 -7.73
CA GLY A 261 57.15 -3.11 -7.44
C GLY A 261 56.57 -1.70 -7.42
N GLY A 262 55.29 -1.58 -7.77
CA GLY A 262 54.57 -0.31 -7.75
C GLY A 262 53.24 -0.34 -8.50
N TYR A 263 52.60 0.81 -8.60
CA TYR A 263 51.25 0.93 -9.16
C TYR A 263 51.25 1.41 -10.62
N TRP A 264 50.28 0.90 -11.38
CA TRP A 264 49.94 1.37 -12.73
C TRP A 264 48.74 2.33 -12.68
N PRO A 265 48.69 3.36 -13.57
CA PRO A 265 47.54 4.26 -13.70
C PRO A 265 46.20 3.60 -14.04
N TYR A 266 46.20 2.37 -14.57
CA TYR A 266 45.04 1.56 -14.94
C TYR A 266 45.25 0.13 -14.45
N ALA A 267 44.21 -0.70 -14.36
CA ALA A 267 44.30 -2.05 -13.82
C ALA A 267 44.86 -3.06 -14.85
N CYS A 268 46.02 -2.73 -15.44
CA CYS A 268 46.79 -3.53 -16.38
C CYS A 268 48.22 -2.99 -16.50
N LYS A 269 49.18 -3.83 -16.94
CA LYS A 269 50.58 -3.42 -17.15
C LYS A 269 50.71 -2.40 -18.30
N GLY A 270 51.65 -1.46 -18.18
CA GLY A 270 52.03 -0.54 -19.27
C GLY A 270 51.38 0.85 -19.26
N GLY A 271 50.54 1.16 -18.27
CA GLY A 271 50.13 2.54 -17.93
C GLY A 271 49.27 3.31 -18.94
N SER A 272 48.81 2.66 -20.00
CA SER A 272 47.78 3.16 -20.93
C SER A 272 46.44 2.46 -20.65
N ALA A 273 45.32 3.09 -21.00
CA ALA A 273 44.00 2.48 -20.83
C ALA A 273 43.87 1.22 -21.72
N PRO A 274 43.46 0.07 -21.17
CA PRO A 274 43.29 -1.16 -21.94
C PRO A 274 41.97 -1.18 -22.72
N ALA A 275 41.85 -2.11 -23.67
CA ALA A 275 40.55 -2.49 -24.21
C ALA A 275 39.69 -3.11 -23.09
N CYS A 276 38.51 -2.55 -22.84
CA CYS A 276 37.63 -2.85 -21.72
C CYS A 276 36.16 -2.58 -22.08
N ASN A 277 35.22 -3.00 -21.25
CA ASN A 277 33.79 -2.71 -21.47
C ASN A 277 33.41 -1.32 -20.92
N LEU A 278 33.58 -0.29 -21.75
CA LEU A 278 33.41 1.13 -21.38
C LEU A 278 32.43 1.83 -22.35
N SER A 279 31.38 2.45 -21.82
CA SER A 279 30.34 3.19 -22.60
C SER A 279 29.76 2.45 -23.82
N SER A 280 29.74 1.12 -23.80
CA SER A 280 29.15 0.25 -24.83
C SER A 280 27.62 0.14 -24.77
N ASN A 281 27.01 0.66 -23.70
CA ASN A 281 25.62 0.45 -23.27
C ASN A 281 25.21 -1.04 -23.11
N THR A 282 26.17 -1.98 -23.08
CA THR A 282 25.92 -3.43 -23.07
C THR A 282 26.79 -4.17 -22.04
N ILE A 283 26.17 -4.94 -21.14
CA ILE A 283 26.90 -5.76 -20.16
C ILE A 283 27.54 -6.98 -20.84
N GLN A 284 28.84 -7.20 -20.60
CA GLN A 284 29.57 -8.34 -21.13
C GLN A 284 29.77 -9.44 -20.06
N GLU A 285 30.08 -10.65 -20.52
CA GLU A 285 30.44 -11.76 -19.62
C GLU A 285 31.79 -11.47 -18.95
N VAL A 286 31.93 -11.84 -17.68
CA VAL A 286 33.15 -11.55 -16.92
C VAL A 286 34.38 -12.16 -17.60
N GLY A 287 35.46 -11.40 -17.71
CA GLY A 287 36.66 -11.80 -18.45
C GLY A 287 36.54 -11.80 -19.98
N SER A 288 35.49 -11.20 -20.56
CA SER A 288 35.36 -11.02 -22.03
C SER A 288 36.51 -10.20 -22.65
N TYR A 289 37.25 -9.45 -21.83
CA TYR A 289 38.42 -8.67 -22.24
C TYR A 289 39.69 -9.29 -21.68
N ALA A 290 40.70 -9.50 -22.53
CA ALA A 290 41.94 -10.18 -22.18
C ALA A 290 42.88 -9.38 -21.25
N ALA A 291 42.52 -8.15 -20.89
CA ALA A 291 43.33 -7.28 -20.03
C ALA A 291 43.06 -7.57 -18.54
N ALA A 292 44.05 -8.17 -17.88
CA ALA A 292 44.05 -8.43 -16.44
C ALA A 292 45.05 -7.53 -15.70
N SER A 293 44.89 -7.44 -14.38
CA SER A 293 45.90 -6.91 -13.47
C SER A 293 47.12 -7.84 -13.39
N ALA A 294 48.19 -7.39 -12.70
CA ALA A 294 49.36 -8.24 -12.46
C ALA A 294 49.05 -9.47 -11.57
N TYR A 295 48.03 -9.40 -10.71
CA TYR A 295 47.54 -10.53 -9.92
C TYR A 295 46.47 -11.38 -10.65
N GLY A 296 46.12 -11.04 -11.89
CA GLY A 296 45.20 -11.82 -12.72
C GLY A 296 43.71 -11.61 -12.40
N THR A 297 43.34 -10.51 -11.71
CA THR A 297 41.94 -10.04 -11.68
C THR A 297 41.56 -9.44 -13.02
N PHE A 298 40.30 -9.61 -13.40
CA PHE A 298 39.70 -9.10 -14.63
C PHE A 298 38.66 -8.02 -14.32
N ASP A 299 38.27 -7.30 -15.37
CA ASP A 299 37.14 -6.37 -15.43
C ASP A 299 37.24 -5.10 -14.55
N GLN A 300 38.23 -4.94 -13.67
CA GLN A 300 38.43 -3.72 -12.85
C GLN A 300 38.70 -2.42 -13.66
N ASN A 301 38.71 -2.49 -15.00
CA ASN A 301 38.76 -1.38 -15.95
C ASN A 301 37.41 -1.15 -16.69
N GLY A 302 36.30 -1.75 -16.28
CA GLY A 302 35.04 -1.65 -17.03
C GLY A 302 33.94 -2.58 -16.52
N ASN A 303 32.96 -2.84 -17.37
CA ASN A 303 31.77 -3.64 -17.08
C ASN A 303 30.91 -2.95 -15.99
N MET A 304 31.13 -3.17 -14.68
CA MET A 304 30.45 -2.43 -13.62
C MET A 304 31.38 -1.49 -12.84
N TRP A 305 30.78 -0.41 -12.34
CA TRP A 305 31.30 0.26 -11.15
C TRP A 305 31.15 -0.67 -9.95
N GLU A 306 32.22 -0.88 -9.21
CA GLU A 306 32.24 -1.83 -8.09
C GLU A 306 32.13 -1.14 -6.73
N TYR A 307 31.19 -1.61 -5.91
CA TYR A 307 31.14 -1.27 -4.49
C TYR A 307 32.32 -1.86 -3.72
N ASN A 308 32.91 -1.07 -2.82
CA ASN A 308 33.95 -1.50 -1.89
C ASN A 308 33.60 -1.11 -0.43
N GLU A 309 34.33 -1.64 0.56
CA GLU A 309 33.98 -1.51 1.98
C GLU A 309 34.22 -0.09 2.57
N HIS A 310 34.79 0.85 1.80
CA HIS A 310 34.97 2.21 2.29
C HIS A 310 33.63 2.84 2.68
N ARG A 311 33.61 3.57 3.81
CA ARG A 311 32.44 4.27 4.32
C ARG A 311 32.79 5.67 4.83
N ALA A 312 32.13 6.67 4.27
CA ALA A 312 32.24 8.08 4.66
C ALA A 312 30.86 8.57 5.16
N GLY A 313 30.57 8.36 6.44
CA GLY A 313 29.26 8.70 7.04
C GLY A 313 28.12 7.82 6.49
N ASN A 314 27.26 8.40 5.65
CA ASN A 314 26.19 7.70 4.93
C ASN A 314 26.55 7.38 3.46
N LYS A 315 27.78 7.66 3.02
CA LYS A 315 28.30 7.30 1.71
C LYS A 315 29.22 6.09 1.78
N VAL A 316 29.35 5.40 0.65
CA VAL A 316 30.14 4.17 0.47
C VAL A 316 31.06 4.29 -0.77
N GLY A 317 32.16 3.55 -0.78
CA GLY A 317 33.15 3.59 -1.86
C GLY A 317 32.71 2.89 -3.14
N LEU A 318 33.03 3.51 -4.27
CA LEU A 318 32.77 3.01 -5.62
C LEU A 318 34.00 3.23 -6.53
N ARG A 319 34.44 2.20 -7.26
CA ARG A 319 35.64 2.23 -8.12
C ARG A 319 35.48 1.44 -9.43
N GLY A 320 36.43 1.62 -10.36
CA GLY A 320 36.45 0.99 -11.69
C GLY A 320 35.90 1.94 -12.76
N GLY A 321 34.95 1.46 -13.54
CA GLY A 321 34.21 2.19 -14.56
C GLY A 321 33.25 1.23 -15.24
N SER A 322 32.31 1.71 -16.06
CA SER A 322 31.24 0.83 -16.53
C SER A 322 30.93 0.89 -18.02
N TYR A 323 30.14 -0.10 -18.44
CA TYR A 323 29.53 -0.15 -19.76
C TYR A 323 28.61 1.06 -20.05
N PHE A 324 28.23 1.85 -19.03
CA PHE A 324 27.17 2.85 -19.12
C PHE A 324 27.56 4.07 -19.95
N ILE A 325 26.57 4.67 -20.60
CA ILE A 325 26.81 5.68 -21.63
C ILE A 325 27.45 6.96 -21.07
N ASN A 326 28.50 7.44 -21.76
CA ASN A 326 29.39 8.56 -21.40
C ASN A 326 30.49 8.26 -20.34
N ASP A 327 30.59 7.03 -19.83
CA ASP A 327 31.79 6.61 -19.09
C ASP A 327 33.03 6.67 -20.02
N ASN A 328 34.17 7.13 -19.50
CA ASN A 328 35.36 7.48 -20.29
C ASN A 328 36.67 7.13 -19.55
N ASP A 329 37.81 7.19 -20.23
CA ASP A 329 39.09 6.68 -19.71
C ASP A 329 39.54 7.32 -18.39
N SER A 330 39.11 8.57 -18.12
CA SER A 330 39.45 9.26 -16.87
C SER A 330 38.86 8.58 -15.63
N TYR A 331 37.79 7.81 -15.80
CA TYR A 331 37.13 7.07 -14.72
C TYR A 331 37.93 5.83 -14.30
N LEU A 332 38.60 5.18 -15.25
CA LEU A 332 39.39 3.97 -15.05
C LEU A 332 40.73 4.18 -14.34
N ARG A 333 41.06 5.44 -14.01
CA ARG A 333 42.36 5.80 -13.45
C ARG A 333 42.43 5.43 -11.98
N SER A 334 43.59 4.98 -11.52
CA SER A 334 43.83 4.68 -10.09
C SER A 334 43.51 5.85 -9.16
N THR A 335 43.73 7.09 -9.63
CA THR A 335 43.36 8.35 -8.97
C THR A 335 41.85 8.55 -8.78
N THR A 336 40.99 7.82 -9.50
CA THR A 336 39.55 8.07 -9.56
C THR A 336 38.78 7.08 -8.68
N ARG A 337 37.83 7.64 -7.90
CA ARG A 337 36.89 6.95 -7.01
C ARG A 337 35.71 7.86 -6.71
N TYR A 338 34.60 7.29 -6.27
CA TYR A 338 33.45 8.06 -5.81
C TYR A 338 32.95 7.60 -4.44
N ASP A 339 32.53 8.57 -3.63
CA ASP A 339 31.77 8.32 -2.40
C ASP A 339 30.29 8.55 -2.71
N VAL A 340 29.57 7.46 -2.93
CA VAL A 340 28.17 7.46 -3.41
C VAL A 340 27.19 7.09 -2.30
N LEU A 341 25.91 7.40 -2.48
CA LEU A 341 24.87 6.79 -1.65
C LEU A 341 24.63 5.35 -2.12
N SER A 342 24.33 4.45 -1.19
CA SER A 342 23.96 3.07 -1.51
C SER A 342 22.65 3.07 -2.31
N ALA A 343 22.67 2.57 -3.56
CA ALA A 343 21.57 2.71 -4.50
C ALA A 343 21.63 1.67 -5.62
N LYS A 344 20.45 1.15 -6.01
CA LYS A 344 20.30 0.09 -7.02
C LYS A 344 20.36 0.66 -8.45
N TRP A 345 21.58 0.80 -8.97
CA TRP A 345 21.86 1.25 -10.35
C TRP A 345 22.15 0.07 -11.30
N PRO A 346 21.91 0.21 -12.61
CA PRO A 346 22.09 -0.86 -13.59
C PRO A 346 23.57 -1.18 -13.87
N ASN A 347 24.45 -0.21 -13.60
CA ASN A 347 25.89 -0.28 -13.84
C ASN A 347 26.72 -0.39 -12.55
N TYR A 348 26.09 -0.72 -11.42
CA TYR A 348 26.74 -0.94 -10.12
C TYR A 348 26.70 -2.43 -9.76
N GLY A 349 27.88 -3.00 -9.53
CA GLY A 349 28.13 -4.39 -9.13
C GLY A 349 29.14 -4.46 -7.99
N PHE A 350 29.80 -5.62 -7.81
CA PHE A 350 30.83 -5.82 -6.79
C PHE A 350 31.65 -7.11 -7.02
N ARG A 351 32.81 -7.21 -6.35
CA ARG A 351 33.54 -8.47 -6.12
C ARG A 351 33.81 -8.69 -4.63
N VAL A 352 34.11 -9.93 -4.26
CA VAL A 352 34.32 -10.36 -2.86
C VAL A 352 35.78 -10.70 -2.56
N VAL A 353 36.18 -10.61 -1.29
CA VAL A 353 37.48 -11.02 -0.76
C VAL A 353 37.29 -12.20 0.20
N ALA A 354 38.19 -13.18 0.12
CA ALA A 354 38.26 -14.34 1.00
C ALA A 354 39.48 -14.20 1.93
N LEU A 355 39.21 -14.01 3.22
CA LEU A 355 40.19 -13.79 4.27
C LEU A 355 40.32 -15.05 5.14
N GLY A 356 41.55 -15.52 5.33
CA GLY A 356 41.86 -16.66 6.19
C GLY A 356 42.48 -17.86 5.46
N SER A 357 43.15 -18.70 6.24
CA SER A 357 43.99 -19.83 5.81
C SER A 357 43.27 -21.19 5.75
N GLY A 358 42.00 -21.25 6.14
CA GLY A 358 41.21 -22.48 6.16
C GLY A 358 40.62 -22.86 4.80
N LYS A 359 39.86 -23.96 4.79
CA LYS A 359 38.87 -24.18 3.74
C LYS A 359 37.69 -23.21 3.93
N SER A 360 37.06 -22.81 2.82
CA SER A 360 35.74 -22.18 2.86
C SER A 360 34.72 -23.11 3.55
N GLN A 361 33.75 -22.53 4.27
CA GLN A 361 32.62 -23.29 4.82
C GLN A 361 31.58 -23.65 3.74
N ALA A 362 31.68 -23.06 2.55
CA ALA A 362 30.84 -23.40 1.40
C ALA A 362 31.24 -24.75 0.79
N SER A 363 30.25 -25.54 0.38
CA SER A 363 30.45 -26.77 -0.38
C SER A 363 29.38 -26.95 -1.46
N ALA A 364 29.74 -27.61 -2.56
CA ALA A 364 28.88 -28.00 -3.68
C ALA A 364 28.18 -29.36 -3.38
N PRO A 365 27.09 -29.78 -4.07
CA PRO A 365 26.70 -29.42 -5.44
C PRO A 365 25.19 -29.12 -5.68
N ALA A 366 24.82 -28.96 -6.96
CA ALA A 366 23.49 -28.52 -7.44
C ALA A 366 22.60 -29.66 -7.97
N PRO A 367 21.32 -29.35 -8.30
CA PRO A 367 20.62 -29.97 -9.42
C PRO A 367 20.28 -28.99 -10.55
N LYS A 368 20.10 -29.58 -11.75
CA LYS A 368 19.96 -28.97 -13.09
C LYS A 368 18.87 -27.89 -13.23
N PRO A 369 18.98 -26.98 -14.22
CA PRO A 369 17.86 -26.15 -14.65
C PRO A 369 16.68 -27.01 -15.10
N ALA A 370 15.45 -26.54 -14.84
CA ALA A 370 14.24 -27.21 -15.30
C ALA A 370 14.20 -27.23 -16.84
N LYS A 371 13.79 -28.36 -17.43
CA LYS A 371 13.39 -28.37 -18.84
C LYS A 371 12.24 -27.37 -19.02
N PRO A 372 12.20 -26.58 -20.11
CA PRO A 372 11.00 -25.82 -20.43
C PRO A 372 9.83 -26.79 -20.57
N GLN A 373 8.82 -26.65 -19.72
CA GLN A 373 7.58 -27.40 -19.91
C GLN A 373 6.91 -26.92 -21.20
N PRO A 374 6.19 -27.79 -21.94
CA PRO A 374 5.45 -27.35 -23.10
C PRO A 374 4.43 -26.28 -22.68
N VAL A 375 4.58 -25.07 -23.21
CA VAL A 375 3.68 -23.95 -22.93
C VAL A 375 2.27 -24.41 -23.29
N ARG A 376 1.39 -24.45 -22.29
CA ARG A 376 -0.01 -24.83 -22.49
C ARG A 376 -0.67 -23.76 -23.36
N THR A 377 -1.15 -24.17 -24.54
CA THR A 377 -1.83 -23.29 -25.50
C THR A 377 -3.36 -23.36 -25.42
N THR A 378 -3.90 -24.26 -24.58
CA THR A 378 -5.34 -24.49 -24.44
C THR A 378 -5.83 -24.18 -23.03
N ALA A 379 -6.84 -23.32 -22.95
CA ALA A 379 -7.53 -22.96 -21.72
C ALA A 379 -8.09 -24.19 -21.00
N ARG A 380 -8.13 -24.16 -19.67
CA ARG A 380 -8.66 -25.25 -18.83
C ARG A 380 -9.45 -24.70 -17.64
N THR A 381 -10.34 -25.56 -17.13
CA THR A 381 -10.96 -25.38 -15.83
C THR A 381 -10.13 -26.09 -14.76
N PHE A 382 -9.92 -25.41 -13.64
CA PHE A 382 -9.26 -25.91 -12.44
C PHE A 382 -10.22 -25.82 -11.26
N TYR A 383 -10.21 -26.81 -10.38
CA TYR A 383 -11.11 -26.92 -9.24
C TYR A 383 -10.32 -26.90 -7.92
N VAL A 384 -10.84 -26.20 -6.91
CA VAL A 384 -10.25 -26.10 -5.57
C VAL A 384 -11.31 -26.29 -4.50
N SER A 385 -11.03 -27.16 -3.53
CA SER A 385 -11.89 -27.44 -2.38
C SER A 385 -11.06 -27.71 -1.12
N ASN A 386 -11.24 -26.89 -0.08
CA ASN A 386 -10.65 -27.20 1.22
C ASN A 386 -11.28 -28.46 1.84
N SER A 387 -12.59 -28.69 1.67
CA SER A 387 -13.26 -29.86 2.26
C SER A 387 -12.87 -31.18 1.60
N GLU A 388 -12.87 -31.25 0.28
CA GLU A 388 -12.75 -32.50 -0.50
C GLU A 388 -11.43 -32.62 -1.28
N GLY A 389 -10.67 -31.53 -1.46
CA GLY A 389 -9.48 -31.50 -2.30
C GLY A 389 -8.19 -32.03 -1.66
N ASN A 390 -7.22 -32.31 -2.53
CA ASN A 390 -5.87 -32.75 -2.21
C ASN A 390 -4.86 -32.14 -3.22
N ASP A 391 -3.79 -31.52 -2.72
CA ASP A 391 -2.82 -30.78 -3.52
C ASP A 391 -1.90 -31.65 -4.40
N SER A 392 -1.90 -32.98 -4.18
CA SER A 392 -1.23 -33.95 -5.06
C SER A 392 -2.00 -34.26 -6.35
N LEU A 393 -3.24 -33.77 -6.49
CA LEU A 393 -4.08 -34.01 -7.68
C LEU A 393 -3.78 -33.00 -8.80
N ASP A 394 -4.24 -33.30 -10.01
CA ASP A 394 -4.01 -32.46 -11.19
C ASP A 394 -4.84 -31.15 -11.23
N GLY A 395 -5.87 -31.02 -10.39
CA GLY A 395 -6.78 -29.87 -10.35
C GLY A 395 -7.90 -29.89 -11.39
N SER A 396 -7.98 -30.90 -12.26
CA SER A 396 -8.77 -30.87 -13.50
C SER A 396 -10.23 -31.31 -13.38
N ALA A 397 -10.64 -31.87 -12.24
CA ALA A 397 -11.98 -32.39 -12.01
C ALA A 397 -12.59 -31.89 -10.69
N ALA A 398 -13.91 -31.77 -10.65
CA ALA A 398 -14.66 -31.28 -9.48
C ALA A 398 -14.70 -32.26 -8.29
N ALA A 399 -14.44 -33.55 -8.54
CA ALA A 399 -14.44 -34.65 -7.58
C ALA A 399 -13.23 -35.57 -7.83
N ILE A 400 -12.81 -36.34 -6.82
CA ILE A 400 -11.63 -37.22 -6.91
C ILE A 400 -11.94 -38.48 -7.73
N HIS A 401 -11.21 -38.65 -8.82
CA HIS A 401 -11.19 -39.83 -9.68
C HIS A 401 -9.75 -40.16 -10.07
N ASN A 402 -9.18 -41.18 -9.40
CA ASN A 402 -7.76 -41.54 -9.50
C ASN A 402 -6.83 -40.35 -9.14
N GLU A 403 -5.99 -39.91 -10.07
CA GLU A 403 -5.05 -38.79 -9.90
C GLU A 403 -5.67 -37.42 -10.24
N SER A 404 -6.90 -37.41 -10.78
CA SER A 404 -7.65 -36.21 -11.13
C SER A 404 -8.65 -35.81 -10.04
N GLY A 405 -8.78 -34.51 -9.79
CA GLY A 405 -9.69 -33.97 -8.78
C GLY A 405 -9.23 -32.60 -8.28
N PRO A 406 -9.94 -31.99 -7.31
CA PRO A 406 -9.68 -30.61 -6.91
C PRO A 406 -8.43 -30.48 -6.04
N TRP A 407 -7.69 -29.39 -6.22
CA TRP A 407 -6.66 -28.97 -5.26
C TRP A 407 -7.29 -28.62 -3.91
N LYS A 408 -6.52 -28.67 -2.83
CA LYS A 408 -6.98 -28.32 -1.49
C LYS A 408 -6.80 -26.84 -1.19
N THR A 409 -5.61 -26.32 -1.45
CA THR A 409 -5.17 -25.02 -0.96
C THR A 409 -5.17 -23.94 -2.04
N LEU A 410 -5.41 -22.69 -1.63
CA LEU A 410 -5.24 -21.53 -2.51
C LEU A 410 -3.76 -21.30 -2.82
N SER A 411 -2.85 -21.69 -1.92
CA SER A 411 -1.41 -21.76 -2.17
C SER A 411 -1.08 -22.68 -3.35
N ARG A 412 -1.66 -23.90 -3.41
CA ARG A 412 -1.47 -24.82 -4.53
C ARG A 412 -2.08 -24.29 -5.83
N ALA A 413 -3.17 -23.53 -5.76
CA ALA A 413 -3.81 -22.87 -6.89
C ALA A 413 -3.08 -21.58 -7.35
N SER A 414 -2.09 -21.08 -6.61
CA SER A 414 -1.37 -19.82 -6.89
C SER A 414 -0.30 -19.98 -7.99
N VAL A 415 -0.76 -20.43 -9.17
CA VAL A 415 0.07 -20.71 -10.35
C VAL A 415 -0.13 -19.66 -11.44
N GLU A 416 0.48 -19.90 -12.60
CA GLU A 416 0.35 -19.05 -13.79
C GLU A 416 -0.68 -19.62 -14.77
N TYR A 417 -1.57 -18.75 -15.23
CA TYR A 417 -2.75 -19.05 -16.04
C TYR A 417 -2.66 -18.31 -17.39
N ILE A 418 -3.35 -18.85 -18.39
CA ILE A 418 -3.40 -18.34 -19.76
C ILE A 418 -4.81 -17.80 -20.09
N PRO A 419 -4.98 -17.01 -21.17
CA PRO A 419 -6.30 -16.54 -21.60
C PRO A 419 -7.36 -17.64 -21.67
N GLY A 420 -8.52 -17.37 -21.06
CA GLY A 420 -9.68 -18.27 -21.02
C GLY A 420 -9.66 -19.31 -19.90
N ASP A 421 -8.60 -19.40 -19.10
CA ASP A 421 -8.57 -20.29 -17.94
C ASP A 421 -9.66 -19.95 -16.92
N THR A 422 -10.17 -20.96 -16.23
CA THR A 422 -11.16 -20.79 -15.16
C THR A 422 -10.72 -21.53 -13.90
N ILE A 423 -10.68 -20.85 -12.76
CA ILE A 423 -10.43 -21.40 -11.44
C ILE A 423 -11.75 -21.37 -10.66
N LEU A 424 -12.21 -22.53 -10.20
CA LEU A 424 -13.48 -22.69 -9.51
C LEU A 424 -13.23 -23.11 -8.05
N LEU A 425 -13.62 -22.26 -7.11
CA LEU A 425 -13.60 -22.54 -5.68
C LEU A 425 -14.93 -23.18 -5.25
N LYS A 426 -14.89 -24.24 -4.44
CA LYS A 426 -16.10 -24.96 -4.03
C LYS A 426 -16.99 -24.12 -3.12
N ARG A 427 -18.29 -24.07 -3.41
CA ARG A 427 -19.31 -23.45 -2.56
C ARG A 427 -19.40 -24.15 -1.20
N GLY A 428 -19.59 -23.34 -0.15
CA GLY A 428 -19.56 -23.80 1.24
C GLY A 428 -18.17 -24.02 1.86
N ASP A 429 -17.08 -23.95 1.09
CA ASP A 429 -15.72 -24.05 1.63
C ASP A 429 -15.17 -22.68 2.09
N THR A 430 -14.29 -22.71 3.08
CA THR A 430 -13.57 -21.54 3.62
C THR A 430 -12.06 -21.77 3.63
N TRP A 431 -11.26 -20.74 3.31
CA TRP A 431 -9.78 -20.77 3.36
C TRP A 431 -9.20 -19.58 4.14
N ASP A 432 -8.21 -19.81 5.01
CA ASP A 432 -7.32 -18.78 5.55
C ASP A 432 -5.98 -18.82 4.82
N GLU A 433 -5.99 -18.35 3.57
CA GLU A 433 -4.83 -18.29 2.70
C GLU A 433 -4.88 -17.02 1.84
N GLU A 434 -3.72 -16.53 1.41
CA GLU A 434 -3.65 -15.49 0.37
C GLU A 434 -3.52 -16.18 -0.99
N PHE A 435 -4.41 -15.84 -1.93
CA PHE A 435 -4.41 -16.41 -3.28
C PHE A 435 -3.61 -15.51 -4.24
N HIS A 436 -2.54 -16.05 -4.84
CA HIS A 436 -1.67 -15.36 -5.81
C HIS A 436 -1.76 -15.97 -7.22
N PRO A 437 -2.92 -15.88 -7.90
CA PRO A 437 -3.01 -16.27 -9.30
C PRO A 437 -2.22 -15.27 -10.17
N ARG A 438 -1.50 -15.78 -11.18
CA ARG A 438 -0.72 -14.98 -12.13
C ARG A 438 -1.16 -15.28 -13.56
N GLY A 439 -0.89 -14.38 -14.49
CA GLY A 439 -1.23 -14.50 -15.91
C GLY A 439 -1.72 -13.18 -16.52
N SER A 440 -2.07 -13.22 -17.80
CA SER A 440 -2.69 -12.10 -18.49
C SER A 440 -3.75 -12.63 -19.45
N GLY A 441 -5.01 -12.62 -19.01
CA GLY A 441 -6.15 -12.88 -19.88
C GLY A 441 -6.39 -11.73 -20.88
N THR A 442 -7.40 -11.89 -21.73
CA THR A 442 -7.85 -10.84 -22.68
C THR A 442 -9.32 -10.53 -22.46
N PRO A 443 -9.85 -9.38 -22.95
CA PRO A 443 -11.27 -9.07 -22.80
C PRO A 443 -12.25 -10.08 -23.42
N ALA A 444 -11.81 -10.87 -24.41
CA ALA A 444 -12.59 -11.94 -25.00
C ALA A 444 -12.37 -13.32 -24.32
N GLN A 445 -11.24 -13.49 -23.63
CA GLN A 445 -10.83 -14.73 -22.97
C GLN A 445 -10.09 -14.39 -21.66
N PRO A 446 -10.82 -13.99 -20.60
CA PRO A 446 -10.22 -13.62 -19.32
C PRO A 446 -9.78 -14.85 -18.52
N ILE A 447 -8.85 -14.66 -17.59
CA ILE A 447 -8.61 -15.62 -16.53
C ILE A 447 -9.72 -15.42 -15.49
N THR A 448 -10.58 -16.42 -15.34
CA THR A 448 -11.80 -16.32 -14.53
C THR A 448 -11.62 -17.02 -13.19
N ILE A 449 -11.89 -16.33 -12.08
CA ILE A 449 -11.97 -16.90 -10.73
C ILE A 449 -13.44 -16.87 -10.33
N SER A 450 -14.03 -18.03 -10.06
CA SER A 450 -15.46 -18.19 -9.79
C SER A 450 -15.72 -19.36 -8.83
N ALA A 451 -16.98 -19.80 -8.71
CA ALA A 451 -17.43 -20.83 -7.77
C ALA A 451 -18.09 -22.04 -8.45
N TYR A 452 -18.02 -23.23 -7.84
CA TYR A 452 -18.75 -24.44 -8.27
C TYR A 452 -19.46 -25.17 -7.12
N GLY A 453 -20.37 -26.09 -7.46
CA GLY A 453 -21.22 -26.78 -6.49
C GLY A 453 -22.47 -25.98 -6.11
N GLU A 454 -23.02 -26.26 -4.93
CA GLU A 454 -24.25 -25.65 -4.42
C GLU A 454 -24.03 -24.98 -3.05
N GLY A 455 -24.94 -24.08 -2.66
CA GLY A 455 -24.90 -23.39 -1.36
C GLY A 455 -24.16 -22.05 -1.38
N ASN A 456 -23.66 -21.65 -0.20
CA ASN A 456 -23.05 -20.33 0.04
C ASN A 456 -21.82 -20.07 -0.85
N ARG A 457 -21.43 -18.80 -0.99
CA ARG A 457 -20.20 -18.45 -1.73
C ARG A 457 -18.98 -19.13 -1.09
N PRO A 458 -17.93 -19.48 -1.87
CA PRO A 458 -16.62 -19.81 -1.32
C PRO A 458 -16.09 -18.60 -0.55
N VAL A 459 -15.57 -18.83 0.66
CA VAL A 459 -15.13 -17.75 1.57
C VAL A 459 -13.61 -17.75 1.69
N ILE A 460 -12.98 -16.61 1.39
CA ILE A 460 -11.60 -16.34 1.80
C ILE A 460 -11.67 -15.57 3.11
N ASP A 461 -11.30 -16.23 4.22
CA ASP A 461 -11.42 -15.72 5.58
C ASP A 461 -10.05 -15.66 6.26
N ARG A 462 -9.43 -14.48 6.29
CA ARG A 462 -8.08 -14.32 6.86
C ARG A 462 -8.03 -14.22 8.39
N GLN A 463 -9.17 -14.47 9.06
CA GLN A 463 -9.40 -14.56 10.51
C GLN A 463 -9.09 -13.31 11.37
N ASP A 464 -8.01 -12.57 11.10
CA ASP A 464 -7.54 -11.42 11.87
C ASP A 464 -7.12 -10.27 10.96
N PHE A 465 -8.09 -9.42 10.62
CA PHE A 465 -7.96 -8.18 9.85
C PHE A 465 -6.97 -7.15 10.42
N ARG A 466 -6.33 -7.42 11.58
CA ARG A 466 -5.30 -6.53 12.17
C ARG A 466 -3.90 -6.76 11.61
N LYS A 467 -3.69 -7.88 10.90
CA LYS A 467 -2.44 -8.23 10.20
C LYS A 467 -2.53 -7.82 8.73
N ASP A 468 -1.39 -7.57 8.06
CA ASP A 468 -1.34 -7.30 6.62
C ASP A 468 -1.57 -8.59 5.80
N LEU A 469 -2.84 -8.97 5.67
CA LEU A 469 -3.30 -10.19 5.02
C LEU A 469 -4.37 -9.84 3.96
N ALA A 470 -4.08 -10.16 2.70
CA ALA A 470 -5.06 -10.04 1.63
C ALA A 470 -5.83 -11.36 1.41
N GLY A 471 -6.96 -11.29 0.70
CA GLY A 471 -7.67 -12.46 0.19
C GLY A 471 -7.07 -12.94 -1.13
N ILE A 472 -7.25 -12.16 -2.20
CA ILE A 472 -6.55 -12.31 -3.49
C ILE A 472 -5.53 -11.17 -3.60
N ARG A 473 -4.32 -11.45 -4.11
CA ARG A 473 -3.32 -10.42 -4.41
C ARG A 473 -2.74 -10.55 -5.82
N LEU A 474 -2.83 -9.46 -6.58
CA LEU A 474 -2.55 -9.35 -8.02
C LEU A 474 -1.38 -8.37 -8.26
N ARG A 475 -0.14 -8.83 -8.16
CA ARG A 475 1.05 -7.99 -8.36
C ARG A 475 1.41 -7.87 -9.84
N ASP A 476 1.37 -6.67 -10.41
CA ASP A 476 1.65 -6.39 -11.83
C ASP A 476 0.75 -7.17 -12.83
N GLN A 477 -0.47 -7.55 -12.43
CA GLN A 477 -1.39 -8.37 -13.23
C GLN A 477 -2.54 -7.57 -13.87
N GLY A 478 -3.15 -8.16 -14.90
CA GLY A 478 -4.38 -7.73 -15.57
C GLY A 478 -5.02 -8.92 -16.30
N GLY A 479 -6.14 -8.72 -17.00
CA GLY A 479 -6.85 -9.80 -17.68
C GLY A 479 -7.60 -10.77 -16.76
N PHE A 480 -7.95 -10.34 -15.54
CA PHE A 480 -8.66 -11.15 -14.54
C PHE A 480 -10.14 -10.78 -14.39
N LYS A 481 -11.02 -11.79 -14.40
CA LYS A 481 -12.41 -11.69 -13.95
C LYS A 481 -12.58 -12.46 -12.65
N ILE A 482 -13.06 -11.83 -11.59
CA ILE A 482 -13.25 -12.42 -10.26
C ILE A 482 -14.74 -12.32 -9.91
N THR A 483 -15.41 -13.43 -9.61
CA THR A 483 -16.85 -13.41 -9.40
C THR A 483 -17.41 -14.40 -8.39
N GLY A 484 -18.44 -13.99 -7.65
CA GLY A 484 -19.17 -14.86 -6.73
C GLY A 484 -18.38 -15.31 -5.50
N ILE A 485 -17.33 -14.59 -5.11
CA ILE A 485 -16.44 -14.90 -3.97
C ILE A 485 -16.79 -14.04 -2.76
N GLU A 486 -16.68 -14.61 -1.56
CA GLU A 486 -16.86 -13.90 -0.29
C GLU A 486 -15.50 -13.67 0.39
N PHE A 487 -15.29 -12.47 0.93
CA PHE A 487 -14.05 -12.03 1.58
C PHE A 487 -14.37 -11.53 2.99
N ASN A 488 -14.04 -12.34 3.99
CA ASN A 488 -14.33 -12.07 5.39
C ASN A 488 -13.02 -11.81 6.16
N ARG A 489 -12.99 -10.81 7.04
CA ARG A 489 -11.84 -10.53 7.96
C ARG A 489 -10.45 -10.42 7.29
N CYS A 490 -10.38 -10.24 5.98
CA CYS A 490 -9.18 -9.81 5.26
C CYS A 490 -8.81 -8.40 5.70
N LEU A 491 -7.54 -8.00 5.73
CA LEU A 491 -7.21 -6.56 5.75
C LEU A 491 -7.53 -5.93 4.39
N THR A 492 -7.32 -6.67 3.29
CA THR A 492 -7.90 -6.30 2.00
C THR A 492 -8.45 -7.51 1.27
N GLY A 493 -9.69 -7.46 0.79
CA GLY A 493 -10.28 -8.56 0.02
C GLY A 493 -9.50 -8.86 -1.26
N ILE A 494 -9.40 -7.89 -2.17
CA ILE A 494 -8.58 -7.98 -3.40
C ILE A 494 -7.54 -6.85 -3.40
N TYR A 495 -6.26 -7.20 -3.42
CA TYR A 495 -5.16 -6.26 -3.39
C TYR A 495 -4.32 -6.34 -4.68
N ALA A 496 -4.57 -5.43 -5.62
CA ALA A 496 -3.79 -5.32 -6.85
C ALA A 496 -2.74 -4.22 -6.70
N ASP A 497 -1.45 -4.54 -6.93
CA ASP A 497 -0.40 -3.54 -6.88
C ASP A 497 0.64 -3.60 -7.99
N TYR A 498 1.05 -2.41 -8.44
CA TYR A 498 1.83 -2.18 -9.65
C TYR A 498 3.16 -1.54 -9.31
N SER A 499 4.24 -2.17 -9.81
CA SER A 499 5.61 -1.71 -9.66
C SER A 499 5.85 -0.40 -10.43
N ASP A 500 6.78 0.42 -9.93
CA ASP A 500 7.27 1.58 -10.67
C ASP A 500 7.93 1.11 -11.99
N GLY A 501 7.57 1.72 -13.12
CA GLY A 501 8.04 1.28 -14.44
C GLY A 501 7.27 0.10 -15.07
N ALA A 502 6.22 -0.43 -14.43
CA ALA A 502 5.43 -1.51 -15.02
C ALA A 502 4.72 -1.08 -16.33
N PRO A 503 4.48 -2.00 -17.29
CA PRO A 503 3.70 -1.70 -18.47
C PRO A 503 2.21 -1.62 -18.12
N THR A 504 1.46 -0.75 -18.80
CA THR A 504 0.01 -0.62 -18.64
C THR A 504 -0.69 -1.96 -18.76
N LYS A 505 -1.49 -2.28 -17.74
CA LYS A 505 -2.38 -3.43 -17.69
C LYS A 505 -3.79 -2.96 -18.05
N GLU A 506 -4.59 -3.90 -18.52
CA GLU A 506 -6.00 -3.69 -18.80
C GLU A 506 -6.80 -4.81 -18.14
N PHE A 507 -8.12 -4.59 -17.97
CA PHE A 507 -9.09 -5.59 -17.54
C PHE A 507 -8.83 -6.10 -16.10
N ILE A 508 -9.51 -5.51 -15.13
CA ILE A 508 -9.84 -6.20 -13.86
C ILE A 508 -11.33 -6.04 -13.60
N TRP A 509 -12.08 -7.14 -13.73
CA TRP A 509 -13.53 -7.17 -13.58
C TRP A 509 -13.90 -7.98 -12.33
N ILE A 510 -14.68 -7.38 -11.43
CA ILE A 510 -15.02 -7.93 -10.11
C ILE A 510 -16.54 -7.89 -9.96
N GLU A 511 -17.20 -9.06 -9.93
CA GLU A 511 -18.65 -9.19 -10.12
C GLU A 511 -19.32 -10.10 -9.08
N ASP A 512 -20.41 -9.67 -8.42
CA ASP A 512 -21.13 -10.49 -7.41
C ASP A 512 -20.27 -10.93 -6.19
N CYS A 513 -19.22 -10.18 -5.88
CA CYS A 513 -18.36 -10.44 -4.71
C CYS A 513 -18.90 -9.73 -3.46
N TYR A 514 -18.70 -10.35 -2.28
CA TYR A 514 -19.07 -9.78 -0.98
C TYR A 514 -17.82 -9.56 -0.12
N PHE A 515 -17.63 -8.35 0.39
CA PHE A 515 -16.46 -7.93 1.16
C PHE A 515 -16.89 -7.42 2.53
N HIS A 516 -16.41 -8.02 3.63
CA HIS A 516 -16.85 -7.62 4.95
C HIS A 516 -15.89 -7.86 6.14
N ASP A 517 -16.22 -7.17 7.24
CA ASP A 517 -15.61 -7.29 8.57
C ASP A 517 -14.10 -6.99 8.61
N SER A 518 -13.69 -5.95 7.88
CA SER A 518 -12.33 -5.40 7.88
C SER A 518 -12.30 -4.07 8.63
N LEU A 519 -12.16 -4.16 9.95
CA LEU A 519 -12.35 -3.02 10.87
C LEU A 519 -11.05 -2.34 11.30
N LEU A 520 -9.95 -2.55 10.57
CA LEU A 520 -8.69 -1.88 10.89
C LEU A 520 -8.69 -0.44 10.35
N TYR A 521 -8.50 0.51 11.25
CA TYR A 521 -8.09 1.87 10.89
C TYR A 521 -7.01 2.33 11.86
N GLN A 522 -5.89 2.79 11.31
CA GLN A 522 -4.74 3.33 12.04
C GLN A 522 -4.28 4.64 11.38
N HIS A 523 -3.27 5.28 11.96
CA HIS A 523 -2.92 6.69 11.70
C HIS A 523 -2.49 6.98 10.25
N TYR A 524 -2.37 8.26 9.89
CA TYR A 524 -2.06 8.70 8.52
C TYR A 524 -0.76 8.07 7.98
N GLU A 525 0.22 7.89 8.85
CA GLU A 525 1.53 7.32 8.59
C GLU A 525 1.47 5.84 8.15
N ASP A 526 0.33 5.17 8.30
CA ASP A 526 0.09 3.82 7.80
C ASP A 526 -0.50 3.77 6.38
N TYR A 527 -0.85 4.90 5.73
CA TYR A 527 -1.21 4.95 4.30
C TYR A 527 -0.17 4.26 3.38
N PRO A 528 1.13 4.61 3.43
CA PRO A 528 2.15 3.93 2.61
C PRO A 528 2.44 2.49 3.09
N ARG A 529 1.95 2.12 4.28
CA ARG A 529 2.08 0.78 4.89
C ARG A 529 0.81 -0.06 4.78
N ARG A 530 -0.22 0.43 4.09
CA ARG A 530 -1.42 -0.31 3.68
C ARG A 530 -2.27 -0.88 4.84
N LYS A 531 -2.09 -0.44 6.10
CA LYS A 531 -2.78 -0.98 7.29
C LYS A 531 -4.22 -0.49 7.50
N ILE A 532 -5.04 -0.55 6.45
CA ILE A 532 -6.42 -0.03 6.45
C ILE A 532 -7.35 -1.11 5.90
N GLY A 533 -8.53 -1.27 6.51
CA GLY A 533 -9.47 -2.33 6.20
C GLY A 533 -10.28 -2.08 4.92
N LEU A 534 -9.90 -2.74 3.84
CA LEU A 534 -10.39 -2.47 2.49
C LEU A 534 -11.14 -3.67 1.88
N GLY A 535 -12.13 -3.41 1.03
CA GLY A 535 -12.68 -4.45 0.15
C GLY A 535 -11.75 -4.72 -1.02
N ILE A 536 -11.43 -3.67 -1.79
CA ILE A 536 -10.52 -3.72 -2.94
C ILE A 536 -9.52 -2.55 -2.84
N CYS A 537 -8.25 -2.81 -3.16
CA CYS A 537 -7.24 -1.77 -3.34
C CYS A 537 -6.51 -1.96 -4.67
N PHE A 538 -6.41 -0.88 -5.45
CA PHE A 538 -5.48 -0.76 -6.56
C PHE A 538 -4.38 0.24 -6.17
N PHE A 539 -3.13 -0.22 -6.08
CA PHE A 539 -2.02 0.61 -5.63
C PHE A 539 -0.92 0.69 -6.69
N SER A 540 -0.52 1.91 -7.06
CA SER A 540 0.56 2.13 -8.03
C SER A 540 1.80 2.70 -7.36
N TYR A 541 2.98 2.19 -7.71
CA TYR A 541 4.26 2.84 -7.42
C TYR A 541 4.80 3.68 -8.59
N GLU A 542 4.09 3.70 -9.73
CA GLU A 542 4.43 4.43 -10.96
C GLU A 542 4.52 5.95 -10.77
N ARG A 543 5.71 6.52 -11.04
CA ARG A 543 6.02 7.94 -10.81
C ARG A 543 5.93 8.85 -12.04
N ASP A 544 5.99 8.32 -13.27
CA ASP A 544 5.99 9.15 -14.49
C ASP A 544 4.56 9.55 -14.93
N ASN A 545 3.60 9.58 -14.00
CA ASN A 545 2.18 9.86 -14.22
C ASN A 545 1.48 8.97 -15.26
N ARG A 546 2.05 7.80 -15.60
CA ARG A 546 1.47 6.86 -16.57
C ARG A 546 0.26 6.12 -16.00
N VAL A 547 -0.73 5.88 -16.86
CA VAL A 547 -1.85 4.96 -16.58
C VAL A 547 -1.30 3.54 -16.51
N ILE A 548 -1.31 2.95 -15.31
CA ILE A 548 -0.76 1.62 -15.02
C ILE A 548 -1.81 0.52 -15.14
N LEU A 549 -3.09 0.83 -14.93
CA LEU A 549 -4.22 -0.07 -15.09
C LEU A 549 -5.43 0.68 -15.65
N ARG A 550 -6.13 0.09 -16.63
CA ARG A 550 -7.42 0.57 -17.13
C ARG A 550 -8.45 -0.54 -17.38
N ASP A 551 -9.66 -0.15 -17.74
CA ASP A 551 -10.86 -0.99 -17.84
C ASP A 551 -11.11 -1.80 -16.56
N ILE A 552 -11.48 -1.07 -15.50
CA ILE A 552 -11.71 -1.63 -14.17
C ILE A 552 -13.22 -1.66 -13.93
N THR A 553 -13.81 -2.84 -13.76
CA THR A 553 -15.26 -2.99 -13.57
C THR A 553 -15.55 -3.62 -12.21
N ILE A 554 -16.43 -2.99 -11.42
CA ILE A 554 -16.84 -3.46 -10.09
C ILE A 554 -18.37 -3.44 -10.05
N LYS A 555 -19.00 -4.63 -10.03
CA LYS A 555 -20.42 -4.77 -10.36
C LYS A 555 -21.18 -5.74 -9.48
N ASN A 556 -22.39 -5.37 -9.04
CA ASN A 556 -23.23 -6.18 -8.14
C ASN A 556 -22.50 -6.61 -6.85
N CYS A 557 -21.46 -5.87 -6.45
CA CYS A 557 -20.64 -6.18 -5.28
C CYS A 557 -21.22 -5.52 -4.03
N THR A 558 -21.12 -6.21 -2.90
CA THR A 558 -21.52 -5.70 -1.58
C THR A 558 -20.28 -5.48 -0.71
N PHE A 559 -20.19 -4.32 -0.08
CA PHE A 559 -19.12 -3.88 0.80
C PHE A 559 -19.73 -3.51 2.15
N ARG A 560 -19.43 -4.27 3.21
CA ARG A 560 -20.11 -4.10 4.50
C ARG A 560 -19.16 -4.16 5.69
N ARG A 561 -19.22 -3.19 6.62
CA ARG A 561 -18.32 -3.14 7.80
C ARG A 561 -16.83 -3.19 7.41
N LEU A 562 -16.45 -2.23 6.59
CA LEU A 562 -15.07 -1.98 6.15
C LEU A 562 -14.66 -0.55 6.53
N ALA A 563 -13.36 -0.28 6.70
CA ALA A 563 -12.89 1.10 6.71
C ALA A 563 -13.26 1.78 5.38
N SER A 564 -12.99 1.11 4.25
CA SER A 564 -13.51 1.54 2.93
C SER A 564 -13.79 0.35 2.00
N GLY A 565 -14.74 0.51 1.08
CA GLY A 565 -15.04 -0.50 0.07
C GLY A 565 -13.94 -0.62 -1.00
N VAL A 566 -13.65 0.45 -1.73
CA VAL A 566 -12.70 0.43 -2.86
C VAL A 566 -11.79 1.66 -2.85
N TRP A 567 -10.48 1.43 -2.91
CA TRP A 567 -9.46 2.48 -3.02
C TRP A 567 -8.66 2.36 -4.33
N THR A 568 -8.28 3.52 -4.89
CA THR A 568 -7.09 3.63 -5.75
C THR A 568 -6.06 4.52 -5.05
N ASN A 569 -4.77 4.22 -5.14
CA ASN A 569 -3.74 5.05 -4.52
C ASN A 569 -2.34 4.93 -5.16
N SER A 570 -1.47 5.88 -4.86
CA SER A 570 -0.05 5.91 -5.17
C SER A 570 0.69 6.84 -4.20
N PRO A 571 2.03 6.74 -4.02
CA PRO A 571 2.80 7.59 -3.11
C PRO A 571 2.63 9.09 -3.38
N ASP A 572 2.54 9.48 -4.65
CA ASP A 572 2.55 10.87 -5.07
C ASP A 572 1.18 11.57 -5.03
N ASN A 573 0.07 10.87 -4.79
CA ASN A 573 -1.26 11.51 -4.78
C ASN A 573 -1.34 12.75 -3.88
N PHE A 574 -0.70 12.72 -2.71
CA PHE A 574 -0.66 13.86 -1.77
C PHE A 574 0.55 14.80 -1.97
N ASN A 575 1.41 14.51 -2.95
CA ASN A 575 2.51 15.38 -3.35
C ASN A 575 1.92 16.61 -4.08
N LYS A 576 2.02 17.79 -3.45
CA LYS A 576 1.56 19.06 -4.03
C LYS A 576 2.41 19.56 -5.19
N ASN A 577 3.59 18.98 -5.41
CA ASN A 577 4.47 19.32 -6.53
C ASN A 577 4.31 18.35 -7.72
N ALA A 578 3.50 17.29 -7.58
CA ALA A 578 3.22 16.32 -8.64
C ALA A 578 1.81 16.56 -9.22
N SER A 579 1.75 17.33 -10.30
CA SER A 579 0.50 17.64 -11.01
C SER A 579 -0.08 16.43 -11.75
N TYR A 580 -1.40 16.39 -11.89
CA TYR A 580 -2.12 15.53 -12.85
C TYR A 580 -1.75 14.03 -12.83
N ILE A 581 -1.64 13.47 -11.63
CA ILE A 581 -1.37 12.04 -11.42
C ILE A 581 -2.61 11.24 -11.83
N TYR A 582 -2.53 10.49 -12.93
CA TYR A 582 -3.62 9.63 -13.41
C TYR A 582 -3.12 8.19 -13.59
N ASN A 583 -2.76 7.52 -12.48
CA ASN A 583 -2.27 6.15 -12.54
C ASN A 583 -3.32 5.13 -12.98
N PHE A 584 -4.62 5.46 -12.94
CA PHE A 584 -5.70 4.55 -13.32
C PHE A 584 -6.66 5.21 -14.33
N ALA A 585 -7.36 4.39 -15.12
CA ALA A 585 -8.37 4.89 -16.05
C ALA A 585 -9.57 3.95 -16.23
N ASP A 586 -10.65 4.47 -16.80
CA ASP A 586 -11.85 3.74 -17.22
C ASP A 586 -12.48 2.87 -16.12
N MET A 587 -12.61 3.42 -14.91
CA MET A 587 -13.15 2.71 -13.74
C MET A 587 -14.68 2.82 -13.67
N LYS A 588 -15.35 1.68 -13.48
CA LYS A 588 -16.81 1.53 -13.57
C LYS A 588 -17.35 0.84 -12.30
N PHE A 589 -18.31 1.48 -11.65
CA PHE A 589 -19.11 0.91 -10.56
C PHE A 589 -20.55 0.74 -11.03
N GLU A 590 -21.09 -0.48 -10.98
CA GLU A 590 -22.47 -0.76 -11.40
C GLU A 590 -23.25 -1.56 -10.36
N ASP A 591 -24.42 -1.05 -9.96
CA ASP A 591 -25.39 -1.80 -9.15
C ASP A 591 -24.80 -2.32 -7.80
N CYS A 592 -23.81 -1.60 -7.23
CA CYS A 592 -23.07 -1.98 -6.02
C CYS A 592 -23.64 -1.35 -4.72
N LEU A 593 -23.48 -2.04 -3.60
CA LEU A 593 -23.92 -1.63 -2.27
C LEU A 593 -22.74 -1.47 -1.31
N PHE A 594 -22.65 -0.33 -0.63
CA PHE A 594 -21.63 0.00 0.36
C PHE A 594 -22.31 0.45 1.66
N GLU A 595 -22.15 -0.29 2.75
CA GLU A 595 -22.94 -0.03 3.96
C GLU A 595 -22.27 -0.41 5.29
N GLU A 596 -22.77 0.13 6.40
CA GLU A 596 -22.20 -0.09 7.75
C GLU A 596 -20.68 0.25 7.80
N GLY A 597 -20.25 1.17 6.94
CA GLY A 597 -18.83 1.50 6.70
C GLY A 597 -18.27 2.50 7.70
N PHE A 598 -16.96 2.55 7.89
CA PHE A 598 -16.34 3.38 8.92
C PHE A 598 -15.72 4.68 8.35
N GLN A 599 -15.37 4.68 7.07
CA GLN A 599 -14.80 5.83 6.36
C GLN A 599 -15.41 5.98 4.95
N TRP A 600 -14.83 6.86 4.10
CA TRP A 600 -15.22 7.05 2.71
C TRP A 600 -15.08 5.73 1.93
N GLN A 601 -16.22 5.17 1.51
CA GLN A 601 -16.32 3.80 0.98
C GLN A 601 -15.78 3.68 -0.44
N GLN A 602 -15.82 4.75 -1.21
CA GLN A 602 -15.09 4.91 -2.46
C GLN A 602 -14.01 5.95 -2.21
N GLY A 603 -12.77 5.52 -2.38
CA GLY A 603 -11.56 6.28 -2.07
C GLY A 603 -10.68 6.43 -3.29
N ILE A 604 -11.23 7.15 -4.26
CA ILE A 604 -10.78 7.09 -5.64
C ILE A 604 -9.82 8.26 -5.88
N ARG A 605 -8.57 7.95 -6.18
CA ARG A 605 -7.46 8.88 -6.42
C ARG A 605 -6.82 8.67 -7.78
N GLY A 606 -6.58 9.75 -8.50
CA GLY A 606 -5.79 9.73 -9.72
C GLY A 606 -6.39 8.82 -10.81
N VAL A 607 -7.70 8.98 -11.07
CA VAL A 607 -8.42 8.17 -12.06
C VAL A 607 -9.06 9.04 -13.14
N ALA A 608 -8.64 8.81 -14.39
CA ALA A 608 -9.13 9.51 -15.57
C ALA A 608 -10.15 8.65 -16.33
N GLY A 609 -11.37 9.15 -16.50
CA GLY A 609 -12.47 8.41 -17.09
C GLY A 609 -13.12 7.45 -16.08
N GLY A 610 -14.44 7.55 -15.91
CA GLY A 610 -15.17 6.59 -15.10
C GLY A 610 -16.68 6.80 -15.02
N SER A 611 -17.36 5.80 -14.47
CA SER A 611 -18.80 5.83 -14.23
C SER A 611 -19.21 5.14 -12.93
N MET A 612 -20.23 5.67 -12.26
CA MET A 612 -20.87 5.03 -11.10
C MET A 612 -22.39 5.06 -11.31
N ARG A 613 -23.03 3.88 -11.39
CA ARG A 613 -24.42 3.74 -11.83
C ARG A 613 -25.22 2.83 -10.89
N ASN A 614 -26.40 3.28 -10.45
CA ASN A 614 -27.30 2.54 -9.53
C ASN A 614 -26.67 2.14 -8.17
N CYS A 615 -25.58 2.77 -7.75
CA CYS A 615 -24.87 2.40 -6.52
C CYS A 615 -25.43 3.09 -5.27
N VAL A 616 -25.38 2.42 -4.12
CA VAL A 616 -25.85 2.92 -2.83
C VAL A 616 -24.71 2.93 -1.81
N THR A 617 -24.50 4.05 -1.12
CA THR A 617 -23.51 4.21 -0.05
C THR A 617 -24.19 4.74 1.22
N HIS A 618 -24.32 3.93 2.27
CA HIS A 618 -25.32 4.17 3.31
C HIS A 618 -24.90 3.72 4.72
N ASP A 619 -25.19 4.51 5.77
CA ASP A 619 -24.84 4.24 7.19
C ASP A 619 -23.33 4.16 7.40
N ILE A 620 -22.68 5.33 7.28
CA ILE A 620 -21.22 5.47 7.27
C ILE A 620 -20.73 6.25 8.50
N GLY A 621 -19.59 5.88 9.08
CA GLY A 621 -18.91 6.60 10.17
C GLY A 621 -19.53 6.43 11.57
N ARG A 622 -20.60 5.64 11.71
CA ARG A 622 -21.32 5.45 12.97
C ARG A 622 -20.39 4.90 14.08
N GLY A 623 -20.39 5.56 15.23
CA GLY A 623 -19.64 5.11 16.41
C GLY A 623 -18.12 5.15 16.26
N PHE A 624 -17.60 5.84 15.25
CA PHE A 624 -16.19 5.85 14.86
C PHE A 624 -15.55 7.24 14.99
N ARG A 625 -14.22 7.31 15.14
CA ARG A 625 -13.46 8.57 15.04
C ARG A 625 -12.37 8.44 13.99
N SER A 626 -12.66 8.92 12.78
CA SER A 626 -11.67 9.11 11.74
C SER A 626 -10.84 10.37 12.02
N PHE A 627 -9.51 10.25 12.03
CA PHE A 627 -8.60 11.38 12.31
C PHE A 627 -8.53 12.40 11.16
N ASN A 628 -8.72 11.94 9.92
CA ASN A 628 -8.79 12.73 8.68
C ASN A 628 -10.23 12.82 8.14
N GLY A 629 -11.22 12.73 9.04
CA GLY A 629 -12.63 12.89 8.69
C GLY A 629 -13.26 11.75 7.94
N VAL A 630 -14.57 11.89 7.69
CA VAL A 630 -15.42 10.86 7.10
C VAL A 630 -16.35 11.46 6.06
N ALA A 631 -16.52 10.73 4.96
CA ALA A 631 -17.49 11.02 3.91
C ALA A 631 -18.16 9.70 3.48
N GLY A 632 -19.19 9.74 2.64
CA GLY A 632 -19.69 8.56 1.93
C GLY A 632 -18.72 8.14 0.82
N SER A 633 -18.40 9.06 -0.09
CA SER A 633 -17.29 8.92 -1.06
C SER A 633 -16.30 10.09 -0.93
N MET A 634 -15.05 9.82 -1.28
CA MET A 634 -14.06 10.85 -1.65
C MET A 634 -13.50 10.52 -3.04
N PHE A 635 -13.52 11.51 -3.93
CA PHE A 635 -12.87 11.47 -5.24
C PHE A 635 -11.82 12.58 -5.29
N PHE A 636 -10.58 12.22 -5.64
CA PHE A 636 -9.40 13.06 -5.47
C PHE A 636 -8.55 13.07 -6.75
N ARG A 637 -8.24 14.24 -7.31
CA ARG A 637 -7.53 14.37 -8.61
C ARG A 637 -8.09 13.40 -9.67
N CYS A 638 -9.41 13.40 -9.82
CA CYS A 638 -10.12 12.53 -10.75
C CYS A 638 -10.79 13.37 -11.84
N LYS A 639 -10.89 12.84 -13.06
CA LYS A 639 -11.49 13.59 -14.17
C LYS A 639 -12.33 12.75 -15.11
N ASP A 640 -13.21 13.41 -15.86
CA ASP A 640 -14.03 12.79 -16.90
C ASP A 640 -14.96 11.69 -16.36
N TRP A 641 -15.57 11.94 -15.19
CA TRP A 641 -16.45 10.99 -14.48
C TRP A 641 -17.94 11.27 -14.66
N THR A 642 -18.73 10.19 -14.62
CA THR A 642 -20.19 10.22 -14.60
C THR A 642 -20.75 9.49 -13.38
N PHE A 643 -21.81 10.03 -12.78
CA PHE A 643 -22.54 9.40 -11.68
C PHE A 643 -24.03 9.47 -12.02
N ASP A 644 -24.71 8.33 -12.10
CA ASP A 644 -26.08 8.23 -12.59
C ASP A 644 -26.94 7.39 -11.64
N ASP A 645 -28.05 7.97 -11.16
CA ASP A 645 -29.06 7.29 -10.32
C ASP A 645 -28.47 6.60 -9.07
N CYS A 646 -27.47 7.25 -8.44
CA CYS A 646 -26.78 6.77 -7.23
C CYS A 646 -27.23 7.49 -5.95
N GLU A 647 -26.98 6.87 -4.79
CA GLU A 647 -27.48 7.33 -3.50
C GLU A 647 -26.39 7.34 -2.41
N TRP A 648 -26.37 8.41 -1.62
CA TRP A 648 -25.51 8.59 -0.45
C TRP A 648 -26.33 9.03 0.76
N GLY A 649 -26.46 8.13 1.76
CA GLY A 649 -27.39 8.29 2.87
C GLY A 649 -26.76 8.08 4.25
N PHE A 650 -27.23 8.82 5.25
CA PHE A 650 -26.91 8.58 6.67
C PHE A 650 -25.39 8.52 6.97
N VAL A 651 -24.62 9.48 6.47
CA VAL A 651 -23.20 9.64 6.85
C VAL A 651 -23.10 10.37 8.18
N SER A 652 -22.48 9.73 9.17
CA SER A 652 -22.31 10.26 10.52
C SER A 652 -20.86 10.60 10.83
N ILE A 653 -20.66 11.67 11.60
CA ILE A 653 -19.33 12.00 12.18
C ILE A 653 -18.95 11.06 13.34
N GLY A 654 -19.87 10.19 13.79
CA GLY A 654 -19.63 9.20 14.82
C GLY A 654 -19.24 9.82 16.17
N LEU A 655 -18.06 9.45 16.68
CA LEU A 655 -17.47 9.95 17.92
C LEU A 655 -16.75 11.30 17.75
N GLY A 656 -17.20 12.15 16.81
CA GLY A 656 -16.58 13.45 16.52
C GLY A 656 -15.36 13.33 15.60
N SER A 657 -15.50 12.60 14.50
CA SER A 657 -14.62 12.66 13.34
C SER A 657 -14.61 14.07 12.73
N GLY A 658 -13.63 14.35 11.87
CA GLY A 658 -13.75 15.43 10.89
C GLY A 658 -14.96 15.25 9.96
N ASP A 659 -15.30 16.34 9.28
CA ASP A 659 -16.11 16.37 8.06
C ASP A 659 -17.56 15.86 8.23
N GLY A 660 -17.98 14.80 7.52
CA GLY A 660 -19.30 14.17 7.63
C GLY A 660 -20.18 14.19 6.37
N GLN A 661 -19.62 14.47 5.19
CA GLN A 661 -20.39 14.65 3.95
C GLN A 661 -20.87 13.35 3.27
N ALA A 662 -21.97 13.43 2.54
CA ALA A 662 -22.40 12.33 1.67
C ALA A 662 -21.37 12.08 0.53
N PHE A 663 -20.89 13.15 -0.10
CA PHE A 663 -19.90 13.06 -1.18
C PHE A 663 -18.89 14.21 -1.11
N ASP A 664 -17.65 13.92 -1.45
CA ASP A 664 -16.52 14.84 -1.46
C ASP A 664 -15.76 14.78 -2.79
N PHE A 665 -15.65 15.93 -3.47
CA PHE A 665 -14.60 16.15 -4.47
C PHE A 665 -13.46 16.90 -3.80
N GLU A 666 -12.24 16.37 -3.88
CA GLU A 666 -11.03 16.96 -3.32
C GLU A 666 -9.96 17.16 -4.41
N GLY A 667 -9.30 18.33 -4.43
CA GLY A 667 -8.12 18.66 -5.26
C GLY A 667 -8.20 18.29 -6.76
N ASN A 668 -8.42 19.26 -7.64
CA ASN A 668 -8.39 19.08 -9.10
C ASN A 668 -9.36 18.00 -9.61
N CYS A 669 -10.63 18.03 -9.20
CA CYS A 669 -11.67 17.23 -9.84
C CYS A 669 -12.23 17.97 -11.06
N ASP A 670 -12.17 17.37 -12.25
CA ASP A 670 -12.45 18.05 -13.52
C ASP A 670 -13.45 17.29 -14.40
N ASN A 671 -14.41 18.01 -14.99
CA ASN A 671 -15.42 17.42 -15.89
C ASN A 671 -16.23 16.27 -15.24
N MET A 672 -16.66 16.49 -14.00
CA MET A 672 -17.43 15.51 -13.22
C MET A 672 -18.94 15.81 -13.36
N THR A 673 -19.72 14.84 -13.85
CA THR A 673 -21.18 14.99 -14.03
C THR A 673 -21.97 14.02 -13.16
N MET A 674 -22.83 14.54 -12.28
CA MET A 674 -23.80 13.76 -11.50
C MET A 674 -25.22 13.99 -12.01
N ARG A 675 -26.00 12.93 -12.19
CA ARG A 675 -27.37 12.96 -12.70
C ARG A 675 -28.28 12.08 -11.86
N ASN A 676 -29.47 12.58 -11.52
CA ASN A 676 -30.47 11.82 -10.78
C ASN A 676 -29.98 11.24 -9.43
N CYS A 677 -28.96 11.84 -8.82
CA CYS A 677 -28.36 11.34 -7.58
C CYS A 677 -29.06 11.90 -6.32
N LEU A 678 -29.10 11.12 -5.25
CA LEU A 678 -29.71 11.45 -3.96
C LEU A 678 -28.65 11.51 -2.86
N PHE A 679 -28.63 12.59 -2.08
CA PHE A 679 -27.70 12.83 -0.98
C PHE A 679 -28.49 13.25 0.26
N HIS A 680 -28.46 12.49 1.35
CA HIS A 680 -29.38 12.71 2.47
C HIS A 680 -28.88 12.27 3.86
N ASP A 681 -29.51 12.85 4.90
CA ASP A 681 -29.36 12.45 6.31
C ASP A 681 -27.91 12.55 6.86
N THR A 682 -27.13 13.51 6.36
CA THR A 682 -25.71 13.69 6.71
C THR A 682 -25.49 14.53 7.97
N ASP A 683 -24.52 14.13 8.81
CA ASP A 683 -24.04 14.90 9.96
C ASP A 683 -23.16 16.10 9.54
N GLY A 684 -22.45 15.99 8.41
CA GLY A 684 -21.75 17.08 7.75
C GLY A 684 -22.58 17.67 6.59
N PRO A 685 -21.96 18.45 5.68
CA PRO A 685 -22.65 19.02 4.53
C PRO A 685 -23.12 17.91 3.57
N GLY A 686 -24.24 18.11 2.88
CA GLY A 686 -24.70 17.16 1.87
C GLY A 686 -23.72 16.98 0.69
N PHE A 687 -22.87 17.97 0.42
CA PHE A 687 -21.82 17.89 -0.60
C PHE A 687 -20.61 18.77 -0.21
N LEU A 688 -19.39 18.32 -0.51
CA LEU A 688 -18.16 19.10 -0.36
C LEU A 688 -17.41 19.27 -1.69
N LEU A 689 -16.96 20.50 -1.95
CA LEU A 689 -16.08 20.90 -3.04
C LEU A 689 -14.79 21.50 -2.47
N CYS A 690 -13.77 20.67 -2.26
CA CYS A 690 -12.53 21.04 -1.56
C CYS A 690 -11.33 21.19 -2.52
N CYS A 691 -10.67 22.35 -2.53
CA CYS A 691 -9.41 22.55 -3.27
C CYS A 691 -8.14 22.57 -2.39
N TYR A 692 -8.22 22.28 -1.09
CA TYR A 692 -7.07 22.40 -0.16
C TYR A 692 -5.89 21.45 -0.48
N ALA A 693 -6.13 20.32 -1.15
CA ALA A 693 -5.09 19.38 -1.58
C ALA A 693 -4.66 19.54 -3.06
N SER A 694 -5.13 20.61 -3.72
CA SER A 694 -4.67 20.97 -5.06
C SER A 694 -3.17 21.31 -5.09
N ASP A 695 -2.61 21.22 -6.29
CA ASP A 695 -1.29 21.74 -6.70
C ASP A 695 -1.37 23.20 -7.21
N GLY A 696 -2.52 23.85 -7.08
CA GLY A 696 -2.79 25.19 -7.62
C GLY A 696 -3.88 25.27 -8.70
N HIS A 697 -4.77 24.27 -8.80
CA HIS A 697 -5.89 24.27 -9.74
C HIS A 697 -7.25 24.11 -9.05
N ALA A 698 -8.25 24.80 -9.60
CA ALA A 698 -9.67 24.68 -9.24
C ALA A 698 -10.25 23.31 -9.63
N HIS A 699 -11.43 22.98 -9.12
CA HIS A 699 -12.33 22.06 -9.84
C HIS A 699 -12.98 22.79 -11.03
N THR A 700 -12.99 22.18 -12.22
CA THR A 700 -13.66 22.75 -13.40
C THR A 700 -14.79 21.88 -13.92
N LYS A 701 -15.80 22.51 -14.53
CA LYS A 701 -16.93 21.82 -15.21
C LYS A 701 -17.68 20.80 -14.34
N ILE A 702 -17.82 21.05 -13.03
CA ILE A 702 -18.65 20.19 -12.16
C ILE A 702 -20.13 20.42 -12.50
N LEU A 703 -20.86 19.39 -12.89
CA LEU A 703 -22.28 19.47 -13.27
C LEU A 703 -23.14 18.55 -12.40
N MET A 704 -24.04 19.15 -11.62
CA MET A 704 -25.07 18.47 -10.83
C MET A 704 -26.42 18.65 -11.54
N LYS A 705 -27.09 17.58 -11.97
CA LYS A 705 -28.30 17.64 -12.79
C LYS A 705 -29.43 16.80 -12.22
N ASN A 706 -30.56 17.41 -11.88
CA ASN A 706 -31.73 16.73 -11.28
C ASN A 706 -31.39 15.93 -10.01
N CYS A 707 -30.39 16.39 -9.24
CA CYS A 707 -29.99 15.77 -7.97
C CYS A 707 -30.85 16.30 -6.80
N VAL A 708 -30.99 15.50 -5.75
CA VAL A 708 -31.70 15.88 -4.51
C VAL A 708 -30.71 15.85 -3.34
N ILE A 709 -30.64 16.95 -2.59
CA ILE A 709 -29.67 17.14 -1.50
C ILE A 709 -30.41 17.58 -0.22
N ASN A 710 -30.25 16.83 0.87
CA ASN A 710 -31.02 16.93 2.11
C ASN A 710 -30.10 16.79 3.33
N GLY A 711 -29.50 17.90 3.79
CA GLY A 711 -28.64 17.90 4.99
C GLY A 711 -29.44 17.70 6.28
N LYS A 712 -28.80 17.12 7.30
CA LYS A 712 -29.30 17.11 8.69
C LYS A 712 -28.14 17.39 9.65
N SER A 713 -27.31 18.38 9.31
CA SER A 713 -25.98 18.53 9.85
C SER A 713 -25.98 18.85 11.34
N LYS A 714 -25.22 18.07 12.11
CA LYS A 714 -25.16 18.11 13.58
C LYS A 714 -23.98 18.91 14.12
N ARG A 715 -23.09 19.39 13.24
CA ARG A 715 -21.84 20.07 13.60
C ARG A 715 -22.02 21.60 13.59
N PRO A 716 -21.93 22.31 14.73
CA PRO A 716 -22.06 23.77 14.77
C PRO A 716 -20.73 24.45 14.37
N ILE A 717 -20.62 24.91 13.12
CA ILE A 717 -19.42 25.57 12.57
C ILE A 717 -19.57 27.11 12.63
N GLY A 718 -20.13 27.61 13.75
CA GLY A 718 -20.59 29.00 13.91
C GLY A 718 -22.03 29.21 13.44
N LEU A 719 -22.37 30.42 12.99
CA LEU A 719 -23.62 30.71 12.26
C LEU A 719 -23.27 31.04 10.79
N PRO A 720 -24.00 30.50 9.79
CA PRO A 720 -25.06 29.48 9.90
C PRO A 720 -24.51 28.16 10.45
N ARG A 721 -25.38 27.35 11.09
CA ARG A 721 -24.97 26.17 11.90
C ARG A 721 -24.06 25.24 11.10
N CYS A 722 -24.50 24.91 9.89
CA CYS A 722 -23.71 24.31 8.83
C CYS A 722 -24.34 24.73 7.49
N ALA A 723 -23.85 24.20 6.36
CA ALA A 723 -24.49 24.34 5.06
C ALA A 723 -24.64 23.00 4.35
N ILE A 724 -25.55 22.91 3.38
CA ILE A 724 -25.75 21.71 2.57
C ILE A 724 -24.64 21.54 1.52
N VAL A 725 -24.19 22.62 0.89
CA VAL A 725 -23.01 22.61 0.01
C VAL A 725 -21.89 23.42 0.69
N ASN A 726 -20.82 22.75 1.10
CA ASN A 726 -19.58 23.43 1.47
C ASN A 726 -18.67 23.52 0.24
N THR A 727 -18.02 24.66 0.03
CA THR A 727 -17.08 24.87 -1.07
C THR A 727 -15.96 25.82 -0.65
N THR A 728 -14.74 25.59 -1.14
CA THR A 728 -13.76 26.68 -1.30
C THR A 728 -14.25 27.62 -2.42
N ASP A 729 -13.96 28.92 -2.43
CA ASP A 729 -14.43 29.80 -3.53
C ASP A 729 -13.85 29.38 -4.90
N TRP A 730 -12.72 28.67 -4.91
CA TRP A 730 -11.97 28.23 -6.08
C TRP A 730 -12.56 27.01 -6.82
N ASN A 731 -13.87 27.02 -7.11
CA ASN A 731 -14.57 25.92 -7.80
C ASN A 731 -15.58 26.42 -8.85
N GLU A 732 -15.55 25.85 -10.07
CA GLU A 732 -16.63 25.99 -11.04
C GLU A 732 -17.64 24.85 -10.89
N SER A 733 -18.88 25.17 -10.51
CA SER A 733 -19.97 24.20 -10.44
C SER A 733 -21.26 24.73 -11.09
N THR A 734 -22.07 23.84 -11.63
CA THR A 734 -23.41 24.16 -12.16
C THR A 734 -24.42 23.15 -11.63
N TRP A 735 -25.47 23.66 -10.99
CA TRP A 735 -26.58 22.90 -10.41
C TRP A 735 -27.82 23.19 -11.26
N GLU A 736 -28.26 22.21 -12.06
CA GLU A 736 -29.40 22.32 -12.96
C GLU A 736 -30.56 21.45 -12.45
N LYS A 737 -31.70 22.06 -12.16
CA LYS A 737 -32.95 21.37 -11.73
C LYS A 737 -32.78 20.55 -10.44
N CYS A 738 -31.76 20.86 -9.66
CA CYS A 738 -31.51 20.23 -8.37
C CYS A 738 -32.51 20.73 -7.30
N ARG A 739 -32.77 19.88 -6.30
CA ARG A 739 -33.65 20.20 -5.17
C ARG A 739 -32.87 20.16 -3.86
N PHE A 740 -33.05 21.20 -3.05
CA PHE A 740 -32.36 21.36 -1.79
C PHE A 740 -33.37 21.45 -0.65
N TYR A 741 -33.28 20.50 0.29
CA TYR A 741 -34.13 20.43 1.48
C TYR A 741 -33.34 20.89 2.69
N ILE A 742 -33.65 22.09 3.19
CA ILE A 742 -32.91 22.78 4.26
C ILE A 742 -33.62 22.65 5.61
N SER A 743 -32.90 22.22 6.65
CA SER A 743 -33.41 22.18 8.03
C SER A 743 -33.27 23.54 8.73
N PRO A 744 -34.05 23.82 9.80
CA PRO A 744 -34.01 25.10 10.50
C PRO A 744 -32.61 25.49 11.01
N GLY A 745 -32.04 26.56 10.44
CA GLY A 745 -30.70 27.08 10.74
C GLY A 745 -29.54 26.47 9.94
N GLU A 746 -29.80 25.57 8.99
CA GLU A 746 -28.84 25.19 7.93
C GLU A 746 -28.85 26.23 6.80
N ALA A 747 -27.70 26.46 6.16
CA ALA A 747 -27.62 27.23 4.92
C ALA A 747 -27.65 26.32 3.67
N LEU A 748 -28.04 26.87 2.52
CA LEU A 748 -27.94 26.19 1.24
C LEU A 748 -26.47 25.94 0.87
N MET A 749 -25.64 27.00 0.95
CA MET A 749 -24.24 26.99 0.55
C MET A 749 -23.38 27.77 1.53
N ARG A 750 -22.15 27.29 1.80
CA ARG A 750 -21.12 28.00 2.54
C ARG A 750 -19.81 27.98 1.78
N VAL A 751 -19.22 29.17 1.69
CA VAL A 751 -17.84 29.40 1.25
C VAL A 751 -16.91 29.24 2.47
N MET A 752 -15.79 28.54 2.29
CA MET A 752 -14.80 28.29 3.35
C MET A 752 -13.67 29.33 3.35
N ASP A 753 -13.20 29.74 2.17
CA ASP A 753 -12.14 30.75 1.98
C ASP A 753 -12.65 31.90 1.11
N PRO A 754 -12.37 33.18 1.44
CA PRO A 754 -12.90 34.32 0.71
C PRO A 754 -12.03 34.72 -0.49
N GLU A 755 -12.53 34.55 -1.71
CA GLU A 755 -11.93 35.10 -2.93
C GLU A 755 -12.88 36.06 -3.68
N LYS A 756 -12.46 36.55 -4.85
CA LYS A 756 -13.16 37.63 -5.59
C LYS A 756 -14.13 37.15 -6.65
N GLU A 757 -13.99 35.94 -7.17
CA GLU A 757 -14.73 35.45 -8.34
C GLU A 757 -15.40 34.11 -8.07
N LYS A 758 -16.68 34.17 -7.70
CA LYS A 758 -17.50 32.96 -7.54
C LYS A 758 -17.91 32.40 -8.89
N ARG A 759 -17.82 31.07 -9.03
CA ARG A 759 -18.05 30.36 -10.30
C ARG A 759 -19.08 29.22 -10.17
N SER A 760 -19.86 29.23 -9.10
CA SER A 760 -20.96 28.27 -8.86
C SER A 760 -22.31 28.83 -9.31
N LYS A 761 -23.08 28.04 -10.07
CA LYS A 761 -24.31 28.48 -10.78
C LYS A 761 -25.49 27.59 -10.41
N PHE A 762 -26.68 28.17 -10.25
CA PHE A 762 -27.92 27.45 -9.94
C PHE A 762 -28.99 27.82 -10.97
N ILE A 763 -29.55 26.82 -11.66
CA ILE A 763 -30.42 26.97 -12.83
C ILE A 763 -31.66 26.07 -12.64
N ASP A 764 -32.86 26.67 -12.67
CA ASP A 764 -34.15 25.97 -12.48
C ASP A 764 -34.25 25.12 -11.19
N CYS A 765 -33.46 25.44 -10.17
CA CYS A 765 -33.42 24.69 -8.90
C CYS A 765 -34.65 24.99 -8.02
N LEU A 766 -34.91 24.10 -7.07
CA LEU A 766 -35.93 24.30 -6.02
C LEU A 766 -35.27 24.26 -4.63
N VAL A 767 -35.71 25.15 -3.74
CA VAL A 767 -35.33 25.16 -2.33
C VAL A 767 -36.57 25.03 -1.46
N THR A 768 -36.56 24.08 -0.53
CA THR A 768 -37.68 23.74 0.34
C THR A 768 -37.20 23.66 1.79
N ASP A 769 -37.83 24.38 2.71
CA ASP A 769 -37.64 24.15 4.15
C ASP A 769 -38.19 22.74 4.49
N LEU A 770 -37.37 21.85 5.05
CA LEU A 770 -37.71 20.42 5.19
C LEU A 770 -38.97 20.19 6.04
N SER A 771 -39.24 21.08 7.00
CA SER A 771 -40.46 21.14 7.82
C SER A 771 -41.74 21.47 7.02
N GLY A 772 -41.60 22.12 5.86
CA GLY A 772 -42.67 22.49 4.94
C GLY A 772 -42.78 21.61 3.68
N ALA A 773 -42.01 20.53 3.61
CA ALA A 773 -42.18 19.49 2.59
C ALA A 773 -43.51 18.72 2.79
N CYS A 774 -43.92 17.95 1.78
CA CYS A 774 -45.18 17.20 1.75
C CYS A 774 -46.45 18.09 1.80
N ALA A 775 -46.34 19.36 1.38
CA ALA A 775 -47.45 20.34 1.42
C ALA A 775 -48.43 20.26 0.23
N THR A 776 -48.13 19.48 -0.82
CA THR A 776 -49.08 19.19 -1.91
C THR A 776 -50.14 18.16 -1.48
N PRO A 777 -51.25 17.94 -2.23
CA PRO A 777 -52.21 16.87 -1.91
C PRO A 777 -51.55 15.48 -1.84
N ASN A 778 -51.89 14.69 -0.81
CA ASN A 778 -51.39 13.32 -0.65
C ASN A 778 -51.98 12.42 -1.75
N LEU A 779 -51.12 11.92 -2.63
CA LEU A 779 -51.50 11.06 -3.75
C LEU A 779 -51.77 9.61 -3.31
N ALA A 780 -51.27 9.20 -2.14
CA ALA A 780 -51.46 7.84 -1.60
C ALA A 780 -52.93 7.57 -1.24
N LEU A 781 -53.71 8.58 -0.84
CA LEU A 781 -55.15 8.45 -0.54
C LEU A 781 -55.98 7.92 -1.73
N ALA A 782 -55.48 8.09 -2.96
CA ALA A 782 -56.11 7.60 -4.19
C ALA A 782 -55.44 6.33 -4.77
N ALA A 783 -54.56 5.69 -4.00
CA ALA A 783 -53.87 4.45 -4.38
C ALA A 783 -54.52 3.21 -3.76
N LYS A 784 -54.42 2.07 -4.44
CA LYS A 784 -54.74 0.78 -3.83
C LYS A 784 -53.51 0.23 -3.11
N ALA A 785 -53.59 0.08 -1.79
CA ALA A 785 -52.55 -0.58 -1.01
C ALA A 785 -52.64 -2.11 -1.07
N SER A 786 -51.51 -2.78 -0.83
CA SER A 786 -51.35 -4.23 -0.73
C SER A 786 -50.06 -4.56 0.04
N SER A 787 -49.91 -5.79 0.56
CA SER A 787 -48.71 -6.19 1.30
C SER A 787 -48.33 -7.65 1.08
N GLY A 788 -47.07 -7.99 1.35
CA GLY A 788 -46.50 -9.34 1.14
C GLY A 788 -47.24 -10.44 1.91
N THR A 789 -47.75 -10.13 3.10
CA THR A 789 -48.53 -11.05 3.93
C THR A 789 -49.99 -11.24 3.49
N GLY A 790 -50.45 -10.58 2.42
CA GLY A 790 -51.85 -10.62 1.99
C GLY A 790 -52.85 -10.04 3.00
N ASN A 791 -52.36 -9.30 4.00
CA ASN A 791 -53.10 -8.87 5.17
C ASN A 791 -54.13 -7.77 4.83
N THR A 792 -55.32 -7.82 5.42
CA THR A 792 -56.43 -6.90 5.10
C THR A 792 -56.17 -5.45 5.52
N SER A 793 -55.29 -5.22 6.49
CA SER A 793 -54.96 -3.87 6.99
C SER A 793 -53.99 -3.08 6.10
N ALA A 794 -53.70 -3.50 4.86
CA ALA A 794 -52.83 -2.72 3.98
C ALA A 794 -53.40 -1.32 3.65
N GLY A 795 -54.72 -1.17 3.54
CA GLY A 795 -55.38 0.14 3.34
C GLY A 795 -55.23 1.10 4.51
N ASN A 796 -54.99 0.56 5.72
CA ASN A 796 -54.75 1.30 6.96
C ASN A 796 -53.33 1.92 7.01
N SER A 797 -52.76 2.25 5.86
CA SER A 797 -51.46 2.91 5.73
C SER A 797 -51.46 4.01 4.66
N ASN A 798 -52.65 4.33 4.15
CA ASN A 798 -52.90 5.39 3.19
C ASN A 798 -54.36 5.87 3.25
N ASP A 799 -55.00 5.80 4.44
CA ASP A 799 -56.40 6.22 4.66
C ASP A 799 -56.52 7.63 5.30
N GLY A 800 -55.44 8.12 5.92
CA GLY A 800 -55.36 9.41 6.59
C GLY A 800 -55.67 9.40 8.09
N ASP A 801 -56.02 8.27 8.71
CA ASP A 801 -56.24 8.18 10.17
C ASP A 801 -55.04 7.57 10.89
N LEU A 802 -54.27 8.44 11.57
CA LEU A 802 -53.09 8.08 12.36
C LEU A 802 -53.33 7.09 13.52
N LYS A 803 -54.58 6.64 13.74
CA LYS A 803 -54.97 5.58 14.68
C LYS A 803 -55.02 4.19 14.03
N THR A 804 -55.12 4.11 12.70
CA THR A 804 -55.07 2.84 11.97
C THR A 804 -53.60 2.50 11.66
N SER A 805 -53.31 1.27 11.23
CA SER A 805 -51.98 0.85 10.78
C SER A 805 -52.02 -0.41 9.91
N TRP A 806 -51.13 -0.49 8.93
CA TRP A 806 -50.69 -1.75 8.35
C TRP A 806 -49.79 -2.49 9.34
N ILE A 807 -50.00 -3.80 9.48
CA ILE A 807 -49.15 -4.70 10.28
C ILE A 807 -48.61 -5.78 9.34
N GLY A 808 -47.34 -5.64 8.95
CA GLY A 808 -46.65 -6.62 8.11
C GLY A 808 -46.38 -7.93 8.83
N GLY A 809 -45.90 -8.95 8.13
CA GLY A 809 -45.63 -10.29 8.66
C GLY A 809 -44.50 -10.38 9.70
N PRO A 810 -44.32 -11.56 10.32
CA PRO A 810 -43.12 -11.89 11.07
C PRO A 810 -41.98 -12.27 10.11
N GLY A 811 -40.82 -11.62 10.24
CA GLY A 811 -39.61 -11.92 9.45
C GLY A 811 -39.10 -10.73 8.63
N GLU A 812 -37.97 -10.95 7.95
CA GLU A 812 -37.34 -9.96 7.06
C GLU A 812 -37.90 -10.03 5.64
N GLY A 813 -37.80 -8.92 4.88
CA GLY A 813 -38.22 -8.86 3.48
C GLY A 813 -39.70 -8.58 3.23
N GLU A 814 -40.51 -8.41 4.28
CA GLU A 814 -41.89 -7.93 4.20
C GLU A 814 -42.00 -6.60 3.44
N TRP A 815 -43.14 -6.35 2.81
CA TRP A 815 -43.35 -5.14 2.03
C TRP A 815 -44.79 -4.63 2.05
N LEU A 816 -44.92 -3.31 1.93
CA LEU A 816 -46.15 -2.55 1.74
C LEU A 816 -46.06 -1.83 0.40
N GLN A 817 -47.09 -1.94 -0.45
CA GLN A 817 -47.10 -1.39 -1.80
C GLN A 817 -48.35 -0.54 -2.06
N LEU A 818 -48.14 0.67 -2.59
CA LEU A 818 -49.17 1.53 -3.16
C LEU A 818 -49.23 1.33 -4.68
N SER A 819 -50.44 1.18 -5.23
CA SER A 819 -50.67 1.01 -6.66
C SER A 819 -51.60 2.11 -7.19
N PHE A 820 -51.09 2.96 -8.08
CA PHE A 820 -51.82 4.08 -8.66
C PHE A 820 -52.49 3.66 -9.98
N HIS A 821 -53.74 4.10 -10.20
CA HIS A 821 -54.48 3.80 -11.43
C HIS A 821 -53.77 4.32 -12.69
N GLU A 822 -53.20 5.53 -12.62
CA GLU A 822 -52.42 6.20 -13.67
C GLU A 822 -51.04 6.64 -13.13
N PRO A 823 -50.05 6.93 -14.00
CA PRO A 823 -48.69 7.25 -13.54
C PRO A 823 -48.64 8.58 -12.81
N ARG A 824 -48.26 8.56 -11.53
CA ARG A 824 -48.05 9.76 -10.70
C ARG A 824 -46.59 10.20 -10.75
N THR A 825 -46.38 11.52 -10.67
CA THR A 825 -45.06 12.14 -10.47
C THR A 825 -44.85 12.36 -8.99
N ILE A 826 -43.80 11.75 -8.43
CA ILE A 826 -43.54 11.69 -6.98
C ILE A 826 -42.07 12.03 -6.72
N ASN A 827 -41.82 12.88 -5.73
CA ASN A 827 -40.47 13.30 -5.31
C ASN A 827 -40.37 13.56 -3.79
N GLU A 828 -41.50 13.52 -3.07
CA GLU A 828 -41.54 13.63 -1.61
C GLU A 828 -42.43 12.51 -1.05
N LEU A 829 -41.99 11.91 0.05
CA LEU A 829 -42.68 10.85 0.76
C LEU A 829 -42.70 11.20 2.25
N ARG A 830 -43.74 10.75 2.96
CA ARG A 830 -43.81 10.86 4.42
C ARG A 830 -44.28 9.54 5.02
N ILE A 831 -43.53 9.04 5.98
CA ILE A 831 -43.69 7.69 6.51
C ILE A 831 -43.79 7.77 8.03
N ARG A 832 -44.78 7.09 8.62
CA ARG A 832 -45.05 7.10 10.06
C ARG A 832 -45.07 5.69 10.60
N GLU A 833 -44.05 5.34 11.37
CA GLU A 833 -43.96 4.06 12.06
C GLU A 833 -44.72 4.12 13.40
N ASP A 834 -45.42 3.03 13.74
CA ASP A 834 -46.06 2.93 15.06
C ASP A 834 -45.00 2.65 16.15
N PRO A 835 -45.06 3.29 17.34
CA PRO A 835 -44.11 3.05 18.45
C PRO A 835 -44.00 1.59 18.95
N ALA A 836 -44.93 0.70 18.60
CA ALA A 836 -44.81 -0.74 18.86
C ALA A 836 -43.85 -1.45 17.88
N SER A 837 -43.58 -0.86 16.72
CA SER A 837 -42.62 -1.36 15.74
C SER A 837 -41.17 -1.03 16.11
N SER A 838 -40.22 -1.48 15.29
CA SER A 838 -38.79 -1.19 15.47
C SER A 838 -37.93 -1.45 14.22
N ILE A 839 -38.39 -0.95 13.07
CA ILE A 839 -37.69 -1.01 11.79
C ILE A 839 -36.29 -0.39 11.94
N THR A 840 -35.28 -1.17 11.60
CA THR A 840 -33.86 -0.74 11.64
C THR A 840 -33.37 -0.38 10.25
N ARG A 841 -33.82 -1.12 9.22
CA ARG A 841 -33.51 -0.86 7.81
C ARG A 841 -34.74 -1.06 6.93
N TYR A 842 -34.92 -0.16 5.97
CA TYR A 842 -35.94 -0.24 4.93
C TYR A 842 -35.41 0.31 3.60
N GLN A 843 -36.17 0.10 2.53
CA GLN A 843 -35.93 0.70 1.23
C GLN A 843 -37.27 1.11 0.62
N VAL A 844 -37.38 2.34 0.13
CA VAL A 844 -38.50 2.72 -0.74
C VAL A 844 -38.09 2.48 -2.20
N GLN A 845 -38.98 1.82 -2.91
CA GLN A 845 -38.81 1.44 -4.31
C GLN A 845 -39.94 2.01 -5.16
N TYR A 846 -39.64 2.29 -6.43
CA TYR A 846 -40.65 2.62 -7.43
C TYR A 846 -40.75 1.51 -8.49
N ALA A 847 -41.94 1.33 -9.05
CA ALA A 847 -42.12 0.48 -10.22
C ALA A 847 -41.62 1.25 -11.46
N ASP A 848 -40.58 0.74 -12.10
CA ASP A 848 -39.97 1.41 -13.25
C ASP A 848 -40.93 1.40 -14.46
N PRO A 849 -41.18 2.56 -15.11
CA PRO A 849 -42.20 2.66 -16.15
C PRO A 849 -41.84 1.92 -17.46
N VAL A 850 -40.57 1.57 -17.66
CA VAL A 850 -40.08 0.88 -18.87
C VAL A 850 -39.92 -0.62 -18.59
N THR A 851 -39.11 -0.97 -17.59
CA THR A 851 -38.74 -2.35 -17.26
C THR A 851 -39.77 -3.06 -16.38
N ARG A 852 -40.69 -2.32 -15.74
CA ARG A 852 -41.69 -2.82 -14.78
C ARG A 852 -41.11 -3.53 -13.54
N THR A 853 -39.79 -3.47 -13.35
CA THR A 853 -39.12 -3.98 -12.14
C THR A 853 -39.18 -2.94 -11.02
N TRP A 854 -39.00 -3.40 -9.79
CA TRP A 854 -38.86 -2.53 -8.63
C TRP A 854 -37.41 -2.05 -8.51
N LYS A 855 -37.18 -0.74 -8.53
CA LYS A 855 -35.87 -0.10 -8.33
C LYS A 855 -35.89 0.75 -7.06
N SER A 856 -34.77 0.85 -6.35
CA SER A 856 -34.66 1.75 -5.20
C SER A 856 -34.82 3.22 -5.63
N CYS A 857 -35.34 4.03 -4.71
CA CYS A 857 -35.25 5.50 -4.78
C CYS A 857 -34.97 6.14 -3.40
N PHE A 858 -34.84 5.34 -2.34
CA PHE A 858 -34.42 5.76 -1.00
C PHE A 858 -34.05 4.52 -0.17
N ASN A 859 -32.84 4.43 0.40
CA ASN A 859 -32.50 3.44 1.44
C ASN A 859 -32.53 4.12 2.80
N GLY A 860 -33.17 3.48 3.77
CA GLY A 860 -33.57 4.13 5.01
C GLY A 860 -33.19 3.37 6.27
N MET A 861 -33.00 4.14 7.35
CA MET A 861 -32.90 3.66 8.72
C MET A 861 -33.97 4.27 9.59
N HIS A 862 -34.38 3.54 10.63
CA HIS A 862 -35.15 4.04 11.78
C HIS A 862 -36.21 5.11 11.43
N ILE A 863 -37.36 4.70 10.89
CA ILE A 863 -38.42 5.63 10.45
C ILE A 863 -38.89 6.48 11.64
N GLY A 864 -39.34 5.83 12.72
CA GLY A 864 -39.94 6.52 13.85
C GLY A 864 -41.27 7.20 13.52
N GLY A 865 -41.76 8.03 14.44
CA GLY A 865 -43.16 8.49 14.42
C GLY A 865 -43.57 9.37 13.24
N ASP A 866 -42.64 10.09 12.63
CA ASP A 866 -42.87 10.91 11.42
C ASP A 866 -41.53 11.20 10.71
N PHE A 867 -41.36 10.66 9.50
CA PHE A 867 -40.16 10.81 8.69
C PHE A 867 -40.51 11.33 7.29
N ILE A 868 -39.81 12.37 6.84
CA ILE A 868 -39.92 12.88 5.46
C ILE A 868 -38.70 12.38 4.66
N ALA A 869 -38.97 11.71 3.55
CA ALA A 869 -37.98 11.19 2.62
C ALA A 869 -38.13 11.88 1.25
N PRO A 870 -37.33 12.93 0.97
CA PRO A 870 -37.17 13.46 -0.38
C PRO A 870 -36.50 12.43 -1.28
N ILE A 871 -36.98 12.28 -2.51
CA ILE A 871 -36.43 11.38 -3.53
C ILE A 871 -36.26 12.12 -4.85
N VAL A 872 -35.31 11.66 -5.67
CA VAL A 872 -35.19 12.10 -7.06
C VAL A 872 -36.47 11.75 -7.82
N GLU A 873 -37.00 12.71 -8.60
CA GLU A 873 -38.37 12.62 -9.12
C GLU A 873 -38.61 11.38 -9.99
N ARG A 874 -39.55 10.53 -9.57
CA ARG A 874 -39.98 9.33 -10.29
C ARG A 874 -41.40 9.49 -10.80
N ARG A 875 -41.62 9.17 -12.09
CA ARG A 875 -42.96 9.02 -12.68
C ARG A 875 -43.34 7.55 -12.74
N THR A 876 -44.23 7.10 -11.86
CA THR A 876 -44.50 5.67 -11.64
C THR A 876 -45.99 5.35 -11.41
N LYS A 877 -46.38 4.09 -11.66
CA LYS A 877 -47.67 3.53 -11.22
C LYS A 877 -47.61 2.80 -9.87
N GLY A 878 -46.44 2.68 -9.23
CA GLY A 878 -46.36 2.00 -7.95
C GLY A 878 -45.18 2.43 -7.08
N LEU A 879 -45.42 2.48 -5.78
CA LEU A 879 -44.39 2.62 -4.74
C LEU A 879 -44.43 1.40 -3.82
N ARG A 880 -43.27 1.00 -3.29
CA ARG A 880 -43.16 -0.09 -2.34
C ARG A 880 -42.17 0.23 -1.24
N LEU A 881 -42.65 0.27 0.00
CA LEU A 881 -41.82 0.25 1.20
C LEU A 881 -41.46 -1.21 1.48
N LYS A 882 -40.20 -1.59 1.20
CA LYS A 882 -39.64 -2.89 1.56
C LYS A 882 -38.96 -2.79 2.91
N ILE A 883 -39.37 -3.60 3.87
CA ILE A 883 -38.71 -3.75 5.16
C ILE A 883 -37.53 -4.69 4.97
N ILE A 884 -36.33 -4.23 5.37
CA ILE A 884 -35.12 -5.05 5.31
C ILE A 884 -34.94 -5.74 6.66
N ALA A 885 -34.96 -4.99 7.76
CA ALA A 885 -34.76 -5.52 9.11
C ALA A 885 -35.54 -4.76 10.19
N THR A 886 -35.87 -5.46 11.28
CA THR A 886 -36.51 -4.93 12.50
C THR A 886 -35.78 -5.43 13.74
N LYS A 887 -35.65 -4.60 14.79
CA LYS A 887 -34.99 -5.00 16.05
C LYS A 887 -35.79 -6.03 16.86
N LYS A 888 -37.12 -5.97 16.80
CA LYS A 888 -38.06 -6.89 17.45
C LYS A 888 -39.45 -6.79 16.80
N GLY A 889 -40.24 -7.87 16.93
CA GLY A 889 -41.66 -7.87 16.57
C GLY A 889 -41.92 -7.85 15.07
N ARG A 890 -43.00 -7.16 14.67
CA ARG A 890 -43.47 -7.03 13.28
C ARG A 890 -43.34 -5.56 12.84
N PRO A 891 -43.11 -5.26 11.55
CA PRO A 891 -43.17 -3.89 11.04
C PRO A 891 -44.62 -3.37 11.10
N VAL A 892 -44.81 -2.15 11.62
CA VAL A 892 -46.12 -1.50 11.73
C VAL A 892 -46.01 -0.06 11.24
N ILE A 893 -46.80 0.28 10.22
CA ILE A 893 -46.81 1.58 9.56
C ILE A 893 -48.21 2.16 9.66
N ARG A 894 -48.33 3.36 10.25
CA ARG A 894 -49.56 4.15 10.32
C ARG A 894 -49.87 4.82 8.99
N GLU A 895 -48.85 5.38 8.35
CA GLU A 895 -49.01 6.11 7.09
C GLU A 895 -47.78 5.97 6.20
N PHE A 896 -48.01 5.80 4.90
CA PHE A 896 -47.03 5.82 3.82
C PHE A 896 -47.56 6.74 2.71
N GLU A 897 -47.29 8.03 2.87
CA GLU A 897 -47.82 9.12 2.05
C GLU A 897 -46.89 9.44 0.88
N ALA A 898 -47.45 9.94 -0.22
CA ALA A 898 -46.70 10.21 -1.44
C ALA A 898 -47.14 11.51 -2.12
N TYR A 899 -46.16 12.32 -2.54
CA TYR A 899 -46.37 13.71 -2.92
C TYR A 899 -45.59 14.12 -4.19
N ARG A 900 -46.19 15.03 -4.97
CA ARG A 900 -45.50 15.73 -6.07
C ARG A 900 -44.56 16.83 -5.55
N GLY A 901 -44.65 17.17 -4.27
CA GLY A 901 -43.74 18.09 -3.59
C GLY A 901 -43.83 19.54 -4.08
N SER A 902 -43.14 20.41 -3.36
CA SER A 902 -43.17 21.86 -3.62
C SER A 902 -41.91 22.52 -3.08
N GLY A 903 -41.46 23.57 -3.75
CA GLY A 903 -40.33 24.38 -3.33
C GLY A 903 -40.34 25.76 -3.97
N ARG A 904 -39.58 26.67 -3.38
CA ARG A 904 -39.33 28.00 -3.94
C ARG A 904 -38.38 27.88 -5.13
N PRO A 905 -38.73 28.37 -6.33
CA PRO A 905 -37.79 28.46 -7.45
C PRO A 905 -36.54 29.27 -7.10
N PHE A 906 -35.37 28.76 -7.45
CA PHE A 906 -34.08 29.35 -7.14
C PHE A 906 -33.18 29.37 -8.38
N ASN A 907 -32.76 30.59 -8.75
CA ASN A 907 -31.84 30.85 -9.86
C ASN A 907 -30.77 31.85 -9.42
N ASP A 908 -29.50 31.48 -9.60
CA ASP A 908 -28.34 32.24 -9.14
C ASP A 908 -27.17 32.08 -10.13
N SER A 909 -26.80 33.17 -10.79
CA SER A 909 -25.84 33.21 -11.91
C SER A 909 -24.38 33.07 -11.50
N ASP A 910 -24.10 33.30 -10.22
CA ASP A 910 -22.76 33.49 -9.67
C ASP A 910 -22.62 32.97 -8.22
N GLY A 911 -23.70 32.43 -7.62
CA GLY A 911 -23.65 31.83 -6.28
C GLY A 911 -23.65 32.86 -5.12
N THR A 912 -23.84 34.16 -5.40
CA THR A 912 -23.87 35.20 -4.36
C THR A 912 -25.14 35.14 -3.52
N LYS A 913 -26.27 34.70 -4.07
CA LYS A 913 -27.53 34.53 -3.32
C LYS A 913 -27.53 33.22 -2.54
N ALA A 914 -26.88 32.18 -3.06
CA ALA A 914 -26.86 30.85 -2.45
C ALA A 914 -26.31 30.86 -1.02
N ILE A 915 -25.28 31.68 -0.75
CA ILE A 915 -24.71 31.87 0.60
C ILE A 915 -25.62 32.66 1.57
N GLN A 916 -26.74 33.22 1.10
CA GLN A 916 -27.70 33.98 1.91
C GLN A 916 -28.97 33.16 2.21
N VAL A 917 -29.13 31.98 1.61
CA VAL A 917 -30.28 31.10 1.81
C VAL A 917 -30.06 30.26 3.08
N VAL A 918 -30.93 30.46 4.07
CA VAL A 918 -30.94 29.73 5.36
C VAL A 918 -32.35 29.20 5.62
N GLY A 919 -32.44 27.95 6.10
CA GLY A 919 -33.68 27.26 6.44
C GLY A 919 -34.33 27.80 7.70
N ARG A 920 -35.66 27.83 7.73
CA ARG A 920 -36.46 28.56 8.73
C ARG A 920 -37.16 27.66 9.76
#